data_AF-A0A8H6QPU6-F1
#
_entry.id   AF-A0A8H6QPU6-F1
#
_cell.length_a   1.000
_cell.length_b   1.000
_cell.length_c   1.000
_cell.angle_alpha   90.00
_cell.angle_beta   90.00
_cell.angle_gamma   90.00
#
_symmetry.space_group_name_H-M   'P 1'
#
loop_
_entity.id
_entity.type
_entity.pdbx_description
1 polymer ?
#
loop_
_entity_poly.entity_id
_entity_poly.type
_entity_poly.pdbx_seq_one_letter_code
_entity_poly.pdbx_strand_id
1 'polypeptide(L)'
;MDVVLDVLDTFVFDKLYAFLLPAKSFDLLDQDSLHDYNRYINRYVSLTPTQYAVQSSWSRDNIFRQFLSLFITIWGFGLLLYLTTATLSFALVFDKRAMQHPKFLRHQIRLEIGQALRAMPAMAALTAPLFLAEVRGYSKLYDLANESPFPLYTYLQYPLFIAFTDFAIYCIHRGLHHPAIYKRLHKPHHRWIISTPYASYAFHPVDGWGQSLPYHIYPFLFPLQKAAYLGLFVFVTIWTVMIHDGEYALDSPVINGSACHTIHHYYFNYNYGQFTTLWDRIGGSYRRPNRELFNKQERLKQTEIQRQVEEMERLRVLETKVECLVVPVAFARPSVMMLAEGAVIRNLPSLEYVSTSAFYVHTCHIGKKKRAKAPSNSRRRPARLKACTTSGSSGCVPESFHNGCPQKAYTSRRLSTACQGSGLKINANRLWETLHETCEWGAAHRHGKNPTDTGMARLTLDDNDARVRRWLAAEVEKLGCSLSIDQMGNMFARQKGKSQTSAPMIAMGSHLDTQPRGGRYDGILGVMAALEVLRTMKENGFQTNYDVGIVNWTNEEGARFPKSMCSSGVWAGAIPIEKAWDLRDIHDSSVTLKSELERHGFLGQIECSHTASPLAAHFELHIEQGPILQETGRSIGVVQGAQGYRWFTFTVKGRDAHTGTTPLSARQDPLLAASRMIAASNNIAQKHNALASTGIFRIPSNASTNTVASEVSFTLDIRHPQDGVVHAVQEECLQAFSAIAAQDGKGVTFDWTLDTDSPAVKFDQGCLESIQAAANYLVGPDQWMNISSGAGHDSVYTSHHCPTAMIFVPCRDGVSHHPTEYCSPEHCALGAQTLLEAIVHYDQTKVQNA
;
A
#
# COMPACT_ATOMS: atom_id res chain seq x y z
N MET A 1 8.87 -14.97 -40.44
CA MET A 1 7.60 -14.21 -40.40
C MET A 1 7.09 -13.85 -41.78
N ASP A 2 7.98 -13.48 -42.71
CA ASP A 2 7.83 -13.59 -44.16
C ASP A 2 6.79 -14.62 -44.67
N VAL A 3 6.97 -15.92 -44.37
CA VAL A 3 6.06 -16.99 -44.80
C VAL A 3 4.64 -16.82 -44.25
N VAL A 4 4.51 -16.28 -43.02
CA VAL A 4 3.22 -16.00 -42.37
C VAL A 4 2.56 -14.76 -42.98
N LEU A 5 3.35 -13.74 -43.36
CA LEU A 5 2.84 -12.57 -44.08
C LEU A 5 2.31 -12.95 -45.46
N ASP A 6 3.00 -13.76 -46.25
CA ASP A 6 2.51 -14.21 -47.57
C ASP A 6 1.12 -14.87 -47.47
N VAL A 7 0.94 -15.73 -46.48
CA VAL A 7 -0.35 -16.39 -46.19
C VAL A 7 -1.40 -15.36 -45.75
N LEU A 8 -1.09 -14.52 -44.76
CA LEU A 8 -2.06 -13.58 -44.21
C LEU A 8 -2.39 -12.43 -45.17
N ASP A 9 -1.45 -11.96 -45.99
CA ASP A 9 -1.72 -11.02 -47.09
C ASP A 9 -2.71 -11.65 -48.08
N THR A 10 -2.44 -12.87 -48.54
CA THR A 10 -3.31 -13.56 -49.50
C THR A 10 -4.74 -13.78 -48.98
N PHE A 11 -4.91 -14.18 -47.71
CA PHE A 11 -6.25 -14.49 -47.19
C PHE A 11 -6.98 -13.29 -46.56
N VAL A 12 -6.25 -12.36 -45.94
CA VAL A 12 -6.79 -11.32 -45.04
C VAL A 12 -6.33 -9.91 -45.43
N PHE A 13 -5.03 -9.62 -45.39
CA PHE A 13 -4.55 -8.24 -45.43
C PHE A 13 -4.67 -7.59 -46.81
N ASP A 14 -4.52 -8.31 -47.94
CA ASP A 14 -4.74 -7.73 -49.27
C ASP A 14 -6.15 -7.10 -49.36
N LYS A 15 -7.18 -7.82 -48.91
CA LYS A 15 -8.56 -7.34 -48.88
C LYS A 15 -8.72 -6.14 -47.94
N LEU A 16 -8.11 -6.20 -46.75
CA LEU A 16 -8.20 -5.14 -45.75
C LEU A 16 -7.54 -3.84 -46.25
N TYR A 17 -6.34 -3.91 -46.82
CA TYR A 17 -5.63 -2.73 -47.33
C TYR A 17 -6.18 -2.25 -48.68
N ALA A 18 -6.77 -3.10 -49.52
CA ALA A 18 -7.53 -2.67 -50.69
C ALA A 18 -8.80 -1.89 -50.29
N PHE A 19 -9.50 -2.32 -49.23
CA PHE A 19 -10.67 -1.62 -48.70
C PHE A 19 -10.31 -0.29 -48.01
N LEU A 20 -9.31 -0.29 -47.13
CA LEU A 20 -8.94 0.90 -46.34
C LEU A 20 -8.11 1.93 -47.13
N LEU A 21 -7.30 1.48 -48.09
CA LEU A 21 -6.33 2.29 -48.83
C LEU A 21 -6.33 1.94 -50.33
N PRO A 22 -7.45 2.09 -51.06
CA PRO A 22 -7.56 1.67 -52.45
C PRO A 22 -6.55 2.36 -53.38
N ALA A 23 -6.04 1.61 -54.36
CA ALA A 23 -5.20 2.14 -55.44
C ALA A 23 -5.98 3.08 -56.38
N LYS A 24 -5.30 4.07 -56.96
CA LYS A 24 -5.90 5.05 -57.90
C LYS A 24 -5.96 4.58 -59.35
N SER A 25 -5.20 3.55 -59.70
CA SER A 25 -5.13 2.93 -61.02
C SER A 25 -4.85 1.45 -60.83
N PHE A 26 -5.47 0.61 -61.65
CA PHE A 26 -5.28 -0.83 -61.63
C PHE A 26 -4.44 -1.22 -62.84
N ASP A 27 -3.21 -1.66 -62.62
CA ASP A 27 -2.53 -2.50 -63.60
C ASP A 27 -3.10 -3.91 -63.48
N LEU A 28 -3.48 -4.50 -64.62
CA LEU A 28 -3.89 -5.90 -64.66
C LEU A 28 -2.71 -6.78 -64.26
N LEU A 29 -2.98 -7.87 -63.52
CA LEU A 29 -1.95 -8.82 -63.09
C LEU A 29 -1.24 -9.42 -64.30
N ASP A 30 -0.07 -8.88 -64.63
CA ASP A 30 0.82 -9.44 -65.64
C ASP A 30 1.42 -10.75 -65.10
N GLN A 31 1.57 -11.77 -65.95
CA GLN A 31 1.99 -13.09 -65.46
C GLN A 31 3.41 -13.08 -64.87
N ASP A 32 4.29 -12.24 -65.39
CA ASP A 32 5.65 -12.06 -64.84
C ASP A 32 5.63 -11.38 -63.45
N SER A 33 4.63 -10.52 -63.16
CA SER A 33 4.50 -9.86 -61.86
C SER A 33 4.08 -10.81 -60.73
N LEU A 34 3.50 -11.98 -61.06
CA LEU A 34 3.06 -12.96 -60.06
C LEU A 34 4.23 -13.65 -59.34
N HIS A 35 5.45 -13.61 -59.89
CA HIS A 35 6.62 -14.27 -59.31
C HIS A 35 7.15 -13.60 -58.02
N ASP A 36 6.93 -12.29 -57.84
CA ASP A 36 7.37 -11.56 -56.64
C ASP A 36 6.42 -11.76 -55.46
N TYR A 37 5.14 -12.05 -55.71
CA TYR A 37 4.14 -12.31 -54.69
C TYR A 37 4.20 -13.76 -54.17
N ASN A 38 3.96 -13.94 -52.87
CA ASN A 38 4.00 -15.26 -52.20
C ASN A 38 5.35 -15.99 -52.31
N ARG A 39 6.44 -15.25 -52.56
CA ARG A 39 7.79 -15.78 -52.79
C ARG A 39 8.29 -16.72 -51.68
N TYR A 40 7.95 -16.47 -50.42
CA TYR A 40 8.47 -17.23 -49.29
C TYR A 40 7.62 -18.47 -49.02
N ILE A 41 6.28 -18.37 -49.05
CA ILE A 41 5.40 -19.54 -48.92
C ILE A 41 5.55 -20.52 -50.09
N ASN A 42 5.79 -20.02 -51.31
CA ASN A 42 5.98 -20.85 -52.51
C ASN A 42 7.23 -21.76 -52.45
N ARG A 43 8.18 -21.52 -51.52
CA ARG A 43 9.28 -22.48 -51.23
C ARG A 43 8.80 -23.77 -50.54
N TYR A 44 7.59 -23.76 -49.96
CA TYR A 44 7.01 -24.85 -49.19
C TYR A 44 5.74 -25.42 -49.83
N VAL A 45 4.80 -24.55 -50.21
CA VAL A 45 3.50 -24.90 -50.79
C VAL A 45 3.12 -23.81 -51.80
N SER A 46 2.74 -24.21 -53.02
CA SER A 46 2.30 -23.27 -54.05
C SER A 46 1.01 -22.56 -53.62
N LEU A 47 1.06 -21.23 -53.50
CA LEU A 47 -0.07 -20.36 -53.14
C LEU A 47 -0.16 -19.19 -54.12
N THR A 48 -1.23 -19.13 -54.91
CA THR A 48 -1.47 -18.03 -55.84
C THR A 48 -1.94 -16.77 -55.10
N PRO A 49 -1.39 -15.57 -55.38
CA PRO A 49 -1.90 -14.32 -54.81
C PRO A 49 -3.31 -14.00 -55.31
N THR A 50 -4.04 -13.17 -54.55
CA THR A 50 -5.41 -12.76 -54.95
C THR A 50 -5.39 -11.49 -55.79
N GLN A 51 -6.48 -11.22 -56.52
CA GLN A 51 -6.69 -9.96 -57.25
C GLN A 51 -6.54 -8.71 -56.37
N TYR A 52 -6.75 -8.81 -55.06
CA TYR A 52 -6.63 -7.70 -54.12
C TYR A 52 -5.17 -7.28 -53.86
N ALA A 53 -4.18 -8.11 -54.20
CA ALA A 53 -2.76 -7.86 -53.95
C ALA A 53 -2.21 -6.60 -54.64
N VAL A 54 -2.84 -6.17 -55.74
CA VAL A 54 -2.53 -4.95 -56.51
C VAL A 54 -3.56 -3.83 -56.33
N GLN A 55 -4.64 -4.05 -55.56
CA GLN A 55 -5.74 -3.09 -55.39
C GLN A 55 -5.53 -2.12 -54.23
N SER A 56 -4.45 -2.24 -53.46
CA SER A 56 -4.07 -1.28 -52.41
C SER A 56 -2.98 -0.33 -52.89
N SER A 57 -3.10 0.94 -52.50
CA SER A 57 -2.07 1.97 -52.64
C SER A 57 -0.80 1.68 -51.83
N TRP A 58 -0.84 0.75 -50.86
CA TRP A 58 0.36 0.22 -50.20
C TRP A 58 0.64 -1.21 -50.68
N SER A 59 1.69 -1.36 -51.49
CA SER A 59 2.22 -2.67 -51.91
C SER A 59 2.63 -3.52 -50.71
N ARG A 60 2.71 -4.85 -50.87
CA ARG A 60 3.14 -5.77 -49.80
C ARG A 60 4.54 -5.45 -49.26
N ASP A 61 5.41 -4.85 -50.07
CA ASP A 61 6.73 -4.37 -49.64
C ASP A 61 6.74 -3.00 -48.96
N ASN A 62 5.61 -2.31 -48.85
CA ASN A 62 5.55 -1.06 -48.12
C ASN A 62 5.89 -1.27 -46.62
N ILE A 63 6.88 -0.53 -46.11
CA ILE A 63 7.39 -0.68 -44.75
C ILE A 63 6.32 -0.46 -43.67
N PHE A 64 5.38 0.48 -43.88
CA PHE A 64 4.28 0.75 -42.95
C PHE A 64 3.21 -0.34 -43.00
N ARG A 65 2.89 -0.86 -44.19
CA ARG A 65 2.01 -2.04 -44.35
C ARG A 65 2.59 -3.24 -43.63
N GLN A 66 3.85 -3.59 -43.89
CA GLN A 66 4.51 -4.73 -43.23
C GLN A 66 4.57 -4.56 -41.72
N PHE A 67 4.95 -3.37 -41.22
CA PHE A 67 4.96 -3.10 -39.78
C PHE A 67 3.58 -3.30 -39.14
N LEU A 68 2.52 -2.74 -39.74
CA LEU A 68 1.16 -2.83 -39.20
C LEU A 68 0.59 -4.25 -39.30
N SER A 69 0.83 -4.96 -40.42
CA SER A 69 0.45 -6.36 -40.60
C SER A 69 1.16 -7.27 -39.60
N LEU A 70 2.46 -7.08 -39.38
CA LEU A 70 3.23 -7.79 -38.36
C LEU A 70 2.69 -7.50 -36.97
N PHE A 71 2.48 -6.23 -36.61
CA PHE A 71 1.91 -5.83 -35.32
C PHE A 71 0.57 -6.53 -35.04
N ILE A 72 -0.38 -6.47 -35.99
CA ILE A 72 -1.68 -7.15 -35.88
C ILE A 72 -1.51 -8.66 -35.76
N THR A 73 -0.61 -9.26 -36.55
CA THR A 73 -0.33 -10.70 -36.51
C THR A 73 0.22 -11.14 -35.16
N ILE A 74 1.26 -10.47 -34.66
CA ILE A 74 1.93 -10.79 -33.39
C ILE A 74 0.94 -10.65 -32.24
N TRP A 75 0.19 -9.55 -32.20
CA TRP A 75 -0.79 -9.31 -31.14
C TRP A 75 -1.94 -10.33 -31.19
N GLY A 76 -2.55 -10.54 -32.35
CA GLY A 76 -3.69 -11.46 -32.50
C GLY A 76 -3.31 -12.92 -32.27
N PHE A 77 -2.22 -13.39 -32.87
CA PHE A 77 -1.72 -14.75 -32.68
C PHE A 77 -1.23 -14.99 -31.24
N GLY A 78 -0.45 -14.05 -30.69
CA GLY A 78 0.03 -14.11 -29.31
C GLY A 78 -1.13 -14.16 -28.32
N LEU A 79 -2.17 -13.34 -28.52
CA LEU A 79 -3.38 -13.33 -27.69
C LEU A 79 -4.15 -14.66 -27.78
N LEU A 80 -4.36 -15.18 -28.98
CA LEU A 80 -5.04 -16.45 -29.20
C LEU A 80 -4.28 -17.60 -28.53
N LEU A 81 -2.95 -17.67 -28.71
CA LEU A 81 -2.11 -18.71 -28.13
C LEU A 81 -2.09 -18.61 -26.59
N TYR A 82 -1.84 -17.42 -26.04
CA TYR A 82 -1.87 -17.18 -24.59
C TYR A 82 -3.21 -17.60 -23.97
N LEU A 83 -4.35 -17.09 -24.49
CA LEU A 83 -5.65 -17.41 -23.91
C LEU A 83 -5.97 -18.90 -24.04
N THR A 84 -5.70 -19.51 -25.20
CA THR A 84 -5.96 -20.95 -25.39
C THR A 84 -5.12 -21.80 -24.42
N THR A 85 -3.81 -21.55 -24.34
CA THR A 85 -2.92 -22.32 -23.47
C THR A 85 -3.18 -22.06 -21.98
N ALA A 86 -3.41 -20.81 -21.57
CA ALA A 86 -3.75 -20.47 -20.18
C ALA A 86 -5.11 -21.03 -19.77
N THR A 87 -6.13 -21.00 -20.64
CA THR A 87 -7.43 -21.62 -20.35
C THR A 87 -7.36 -23.14 -20.31
N LEU A 88 -6.60 -23.79 -21.19
CA LEU A 88 -6.39 -25.24 -21.14
C LEU A 88 -5.64 -25.67 -19.86
N SER A 89 -4.55 -24.98 -19.50
CA SER A 89 -3.84 -25.20 -18.24
C SER A 89 -4.76 -24.96 -17.02
N PHE A 90 -5.54 -23.88 -17.01
CA PHE A 90 -6.49 -23.60 -15.92
C PHE A 90 -7.63 -24.63 -15.81
N ALA A 91 -8.07 -25.18 -16.95
CA ALA A 91 -9.13 -26.17 -16.98
C ALA A 91 -8.64 -27.56 -16.54
N LEU A 92 -7.45 -27.98 -17.01
CA LEU A 92 -6.97 -29.37 -16.96
C LEU A 92 -5.85 -29.62 -15.93
N VAL A 93 -5.06 -28.60 -15.57
CA VAL A 93 -3.83 -28.74 -14.77
C VAL A 93 -3.94 -28.00 -13.43
N PHE A 94 -4.44 -26.76 -13.44
CA PHE A 94 -4.49 -25.89 -12.26
C PHE A 94 -5.39 -26.43 -11.13
N ASP A 95 -4.82 -26.56 -9.93
CA ASP A 95 -5.55 -26.98 -8.73
C ASP A 95 -6.37 -25.81 -8.17
N LYS A 96 -7.67 -25.80 -8.47
CA LYS A 96 -8.62 -24.75 -8.07
C LYS A 96 -8.69 -24.54 -6.54
N ARG A 97 -8.20 -25.46 -5.72
CA ARG A 97 -8.08 -25.28 -4.26
C ARG A 97 -7.05 -24.22 -3.88
N ALA A 98 -6.06 -23.95 -4.72
CA ALA A 98 -5.10 -22.85 -4.52
C ALA A 98 -5.80 -21.47 -4.45
N MET A 99 -7.00 -21.33 -5.01
CA MET A 99 -7.81 -20.11 -4.92
C MET A 99 -8.35 -19.83 -3.50
N GLN A 100 -8.27 -20.80 -2.59
CA GLN A 100 -8.64 -20.66 -1.17
C GLN A 100 -7.45 -20.17 -0.31
N HIS A 101 -6.26 -20.05 -0.88
CA HIS A 101 -5.07 -19.58 -0.17
C HIS A 101 -5.26 -18.13 0.31
N PRO A 102 -4.89 -17.77 1.56
CA PRO A 102 -5.16 -16.44 2.13
C PRO A 102 -4.48 -15.27 1.40
N LYS A 103 -3.44 -15.54 0.60
CA LYS A 103 -2.79 -14.55 -0.29
C LYS A 103 -3.32 -14.53 -1.73
N PHE A 104 -4.37 -15.31 -2.05
CA PHE A 104 -5.05 -15.26 -3.35
C PHE A 104 -5.98 -14.05 -3.41
N LEU A 105 -5.86 -13.21 -4.44
CA LEU A 105 -6.57 -11.94 -4.51
C LEU A 105 -8.04 -12.12 -4.92
N ARG A 106 -8.92 -11.29 -4.35
CA ARG A 106 -10.33 -11.25 -4.78
C ARG A 106 -10.40 -10.85 -6.26
N HIS A 107 -11.06 -11.69 -7.06
CA HIS A 107 -11.15 -11.58 -8.52
C HIS A 107 -9.81 -11.65 -9.29
N GLN A 108 -8.76 -12.28 -8.72
CA GLN A 108 -7.40 -12.32 -9.29
C GLN A 108 -7.34 -12.65 -10.79
N ILE A 109 -7.99 -13.73 -11.23
CA ILE A 109 -8.01 -14.17 -12.64
C ILE A 109 -8.48 -13.05 -13.59
N ARG A 110 -9.50 -12.27 -13.20
CA ARG A 110 -10.00 -11.15 -14.01
C ARG A 110 -8.99 -10.00 -14.05
N LEU A 111 -8.23 -9.79 -12.98
CA LEU A 111 -7.17 -8.78 -12.91
C LEU A 111 -5.95 -9.21 -13.75
N GLU A 112 -5.53 -10.47 -13.67
CA GLU A 112 -4.45 -11.07 -14.46
C GLU A 112 -4.73 -10.96 -15.96
N ILE A 113 -5.87 -11.49 -16.42
CA ILE A 113 -6.32 -11.38 -17.82
C ILE A 113 -6.40 -9.90 -18.22
N GLY A 114 -7.01 -9.05 -17.38
CA GLY A 114 -7.11 -7.61 -17.65
C GLY A 114 -5.76 -6.90 -17.74
N GLN A 115 -4.72 -7.36 -17.04
CA GLN A 115 -3.37 -6.82 -17.12
C GLN A 115 -2.66 -7.31 -18.40
N ALA A 116 -2.75 -8.61 -18.70
CA ALA A 116 -2.21 -9.19 -19.94
C ALA A 116 -2.80 -8.52 -21.19
N LEU A 117 -4.12 -8.37 -21.27
CA LEU A 117 -4.81 -7.70 -22.39
C LEU A 117 -4.36 -6.25 -22.63
N ARG A 118 -3.89 -5.54 -21.58
CA ARG A 118 -3.34 -4.18 -21.69
C ARG A 118 -1.85 -4.17 -22.05
N ALA A 119 -1.09 -5.17 -21.63
CA ALA A 119 0.35 -5.26 -21.86
C ALA A 119 0.68 -5.78 -23.28
N MET A 120 -0.02 -6.81 -23.76
CA MET A 120 0.28 -7.49 -25.02
C MET A 120 0.30 -6.60 -26.27
N PRO A 121 -0.59 -5.60 -26.46
CA PRO A 121 -0.49 -4.68 -27.59
C PRO A 121 0.81 -3.88 -27.56
N ALA A 122 1.21 -3.34 -26.40
CA ALA A 122 2.45 -2.57 -26.29
C ALA A 122 3.70 -3.46 -26.50
N MET A 123 3.67 -4.71 -26.04
CA MET A 123 4.72 -5.69 -26.35
C MET A 123 4.80 -5.98 -27.85
N ALA A 124 3.68 -6.26 -28.51
CA ALA A 124 3.64 -6.51 -29.95
C ALA A 124 4.17 -5.31 -30.76
N ALA A 125 3.90 -4.07 -30.33
CA ALA A 125 4.43 -2.86 -30.95
C ALA A 125 5.95 -2.72 -30.77
N LEU A 126 6.52 -3.18 -29.64
CA LEU A 126 7.96 -3.20 -29.39
C LEU A 126 8.68 -4.37 -30.10
N THR A 127 7.99 -5.49 -30.36
CA THR A 127 8.55 -6.64 -31.09
C THR A 127 8.44 -6.51 -32.61
N ALA A 128 7.41 -5.83 -33.13
CA ALA A 128 7.18 -5.67 -34.56
C ALA A 128 8.40 -5.12 -35.37
N PRO A 129 9.23 -4.18 -34.86
CA PRO A 129 10.45 -3.75 -35.55
C PRO A 129 11.48 -4.88 -35.76
N LEU A 130 11.58 -5.82 -34.82
CA LEU A 130 12.51 -6.96 -34.94
C LEU A 130 12.03 -7.91 -36.04
N PHE A 131 10.76 -8.30 -36.02
CA PHE A 131 10.19 -9.12 -37.09
C PHE A 131 10.18 -8.41 -38.45
N LEU A 132 10.07 -7.08 -38.50
CA LEU A 132 10.22 -6.31 -39.73
C LEU A 132 11.66 -6.38 -40.28
N ALA A 133 12.65 -6.36 -39.40
CA ALA A 133 14.05 -6.56 -39.77
C ALA A 133 14.33 -8.01 -40.23
N GLU A 134 13.70 -9.02 -39.61
CA GLU A 134 13.74 -10.41 -40.10
C GLU A 134 13.16 -10.54 -41.52
N VAL A 135 11.97 -9.99 -41.77
CA VAL A 135 11.31 -10.00 -43.09
C VAL A 135 12.15 -9.29 -44.15
N ARG A 136 12.94 -8.28 -43.74
CA ARG A 136 13.90 -7.58 -44.61
C ARG A 136 15.27 -8.26 -44.75
N GLY A 137 15.44 -9.48 -44.24
CA GLY A 137 16.66 -10.26 -44.43
C GLY A 137 17.84 -9.84 -43.54
N TYR A 138 17.61 -9.08 -42.46
CA TYR A 138 18.67 -8.74 -41.49
C TYR A 138 18.95 -9.85 -40.47
N SER A 139 18.16 -10.93 -40.46
CA SER A 139 18.38 -12.11 -39.61
C SER A 139 19.03 -13.26 -40.38
N LYS A 140 19.55 -14.24 -39.63
CA LYS A 140 20.20 -15.47 -40.12
C LYS A 140 19.22 -16.64 -40.21
N LEU A 141 17.94 -16.35 -40.47
CA LEU A 141 16.91 -17.37 -40.64
C LEU A 141 17.10 -18.12 -41.96
N TYR A 142 17.02 -19.45 -41.93
CA TYR A 142 17.09 -20.32 -43.11
C TYR A 142 15.85 -21.23 -43.20
N ASP A 143 15.50 -21.68 -44.40
CA ASP A 143 14.22 -22.35 -44.67
C ASP A 143 14.31 -23.88 -44.44
N LEU A 144 15.35 -24.51 -44.98
CA LEU A 144 15.46 -25.99 -45.07
C LEU A 144 16.67 -26.55 -44.30
N ALA A 145 16.57 -27.78 -43.80
CA ALA A 145 17.63 -28.39 -42.98
C ALA A 145 18.98 -28.59 -43.71
N ASN A 146 18.97 -28.69 -45.04
CA ASN A 146 20.18 -28.72 -45.87
C ASN A 146 20.84 -27.35 -46.07
N GLU A 147 20.16 -26.25 -45.71
CA GLU A 147 20.74 -24.90 -45.64
C GLU A 147 21.40 -24.63 -44.27
N SER A 148 21.44 -25.62 -43.36
CA SER A 148 22.10 -25.49 -42.06
C SER A 148 23.63 -25.36 -42.19
N PRO A 149 24.33 -24.66 -41.27
CA PRO A 149 25.78 -24.43 -41.35
C PRO A 149 26.64 -25.70 -41.44
N PHE A 150 26.15 -26.80 -40.85
CA PHE A 150 26.71 -28.15 -40.94
C PHE A 150 25.64 -29.16 -40.49
N PRO A 151 25.65 -30.43 -40.93
CA PRO A 151 24.51 -31.35 -40.76
C PRO A 151 23.99 -31.51 -39.31
N LEU A 152 24.89 -31.57 -38.33
CA LEU A 152 24.55 -31.71 -36.91
C LEU A 152 23.87 -30.45 -36.32
N TYR A 153 24.03 -29.28 -36.96
CA TYR A 153 23.44 -28.02 -36.50
C TYR A 153 21.90 -28.05 -36.48
N THR A 154 21.28 -28.80 -37.41
CA THR A 154 19.83 -29.06 -37.45
C THR A 154 19.28 -29.51 -36.09
N TYR A 155 20.08 -30.24 -35.30
CA TYR A 155 19.72 -30.67 -33.95
C TYR A 155 20.30 -29.76 -32.85
N LEU A 156 21.52 -29.23 -33.03
CA LEU A 156 22.15 -28.37 -32.01
C LEU A 156 21.47 -27.00 -31.84
N GLN A 157 20.75 -26.49 -32.85
CA GLN A 157 20.03 -25.22 -32.75
C GLN A 157 19.06 -25.17 -31.57
N TYR A 158 18.42 -26.30 -31.20
CA TYR A 158 17.48 -26.37 -30.08
C TYR A 158 18.15 -26.17 -28.70
N PRO A 159 19.13 -27.00 -28.26
CA PRO A 159 19.81 -26.78 -26.99
C PRO A 159 20.63 -25.48 -26.97
N LEU A 160 21.17 -25.02 -28.11
CA LEU A 160 21.84 -23.71 -28.18
C LEU A 160 20.86 -22.54 -27.98
N PHE A 161 19.65 -22.61 -28.55
CA PHE A 161 18.60 -21.63 -28.31
C PHE A 161 18.19 -21.61 -26.83
N ILE A 162 17.93 -22.76 -26.23
CA ILE A 162 17.58 -22.85 -24.80
C ILE A 162 18.71 -22.33 -23.92
N ALA A 163 19.97 -22.72 -24.15
CA ALA A 163 21.10 -22.27 -23.34
C ALA A 163 21.34 -20.75 -23.42
N PHE A 164 21.23 -20.16 -24.61
CA PHE A 164 21.35 -18.70 -24.80
C PHE A 164 20.19 -17.95 -24.16
N THR A 165 18.96 -18.41 -24.37
CA THR A 165 17.76 -17.71 -23.89
C THR A 165 17.64 -17.82 -22.37
N ASP A 166 17.91 -18.99 -21.78
CA ASP A 166 17.95 -19.17 -20.31
C ASP A 166 18.96 -18.23 -19.65
N PHE A 167 20.16 -18.08 -20.22
CA PHE A 167 21.19 -17.16 -19.72
C PHE A 167 20.76 -15.70 -19.81
N ALA A 168 20.29 -15.27 -20.99
CA ALA A 168 19.94 -13.88 -21.23
C ALA A 168 18.71 -13.46 -20.40
N ILE A 169 17.71 -14.35 -20.27
CA ILE A 169 16.53 -14.12 -19.43
C ILE A 169 16.93 -14.09 -17.97
N TYR A 170 17.77 -15.01 -17.49
CA TYR A 170 18.32 -14.96 -16.14
C TYR A 170 18.94 -13.59 -15.80
N CYS A 171 19.77 -13.05 -16.71
CA CYS A 171 20.39 -11.73 -16.52
C CYS A 171 19.35 -10.58 -16.51
N ILE A 172 18.38 -10.61 -17.41
CA ILE A 172 17.33 -9.57 -17.52
C ILE A 172 16.40 -9.63 -16.31
N HIS A 173 15.97 -10.82 -15.91
CA HIS A 173 15.08 -11.08 -14.77
C HIS A 173 15.75 -10.69 -13.45
N ARG A 174 17.00 -11.11 -13.22
CA ARG A 174 17.79 -10.63 -12.07
C ARG A 174 17.98 -9.10 -12.09
N GLY A 175 18.12 -8.50 -13.27
CA GLY A 175 18.17 -7.04 -13.45
C GLY A 175 16.85 -6.34 -13.12
N LEU A 176 15.71 -6.96 -13.46
CA LEU A 176 14.36 -6.47 -13.13
C LEU A 176 14.11 -6.43 -11.61
N HIS A 177 14.79 -7.28 -10.83
CA HIS A 177 14.80 -7.25 -9.36
C HIS A 177 15.71 -6.18 -8.74
N HIS A 178 16.52 -5.46 -9.53
CA HIS A 178 17.26 -4.33 -8.99
C HIS A 178 16.29 -3.26 -8.44
N PRO A 179 16.43 -2.75 -7.20
CA PRO A 179 15.39 -1.94 -6.54
C PRO A 179 14.89 -0.73 -7.35
N ALA A 180 15.79 -0.09 -8.10
CA ALA A 180 15.45 1.05 -8.97
C ALA A 180 14.56 0.70 -10.17
N ILE A 181 14.55 -0.56 -10.60
CA ILE A 181 13.79 -1.09 -11.75
C ILE A 181 12.52 -1.79 -11.26
N TYR A 182 12.67 -2.66 -10.24
CA TYR A 182 11.59 -3.51 -9.71
C TYR A 182 10.30 -2.75 -9.43
N LYS A 183 10.38 -1.66 -8.66
CA LYS A 183 9.21 -0.87 -8.23
C LYS A 183 8.36 -0.36 -9.40
N ARG A 184 8.95 -0.19 -10.59
CA ARG A 184 8.30 0.37 -11.79
C ARG A 184 7.86 -0.70 -12.78
N LEU A 185 8.73 -1.68 -13.07
CA LEU A 185 8.50 -2.64 -14.15
C LEU A 185 7.98 -3.99 -13.66
N HIS A 186 8.57 -4.53 -12.59
CA HIS A 186 8.41 -5.95 -12.24
C HIS A 186 7.53 -6.20 -10.99
N LYS A 187 7.39 -5.20 -10.10
CA LYS A 187 6.40 -5.23 -9.00
C LYS A 187 4.95 -5.54 -9.46
N PRO A 188 4.48 -5.09 -10.64
CA PRO A 188 3.16 -5.50 -11.17
C PRO A 188 3.02 -7.01 -11.44
N HIS A 189 4.13 -7.73 -11.65
CA HIS A 189 4.16 -9.19 -11.79
C HIS A 189 4.13 -9.87 -10.43
N HIS A 190 4.99 -9.44 -9.50
CA HIS A 190 5.06 -9.94 -8.12
C HIS A 190 3.83 -9.63 -7.23
N ARG A 191 2.79 -9.03 -7.81
CA ARG A 191 1.46 -8.95 -7.21
C ARG A 191 0.81 -10.34 -7.11
N TRP A 192 1.14 -11.26 -8.01
CA TRP A 192 0.47 -12.57 -8.16
C TRP A 192 1.18 -13.66 -7.34
N ILE A 193 1.27 -13.48 -6.01
CA ILE A 193 1.99 -14.38 -5.08
C ILE A 193 1.59 -15.85 -5.28
N ILE A 194 0.29 -16.11 -5.43
CA ILE A 194 -0.25 -17.41 -5.84
C ILE A 194 -0.65 -17.29 -7.30
N SER A 195 0.31 -17.52 -8.21
CA SER A 195 0.09 -17.36 -9.64
C SER A 195 -0.96 -18.32 -10.18
N THR A 196 -1.72 -17.88 -11.19
CA THR A 196 -2.49 -18.77 -12.07
C THR A 196 -1.85 -18.80 -13.47
N PRO A 197 -2.25 -19.73 -14.36
CA PRO A 197 -1.81 -19.74 -15.75
C PRO A 197 -1.98 -18.39 -16.47
N TYR A 198 -2.95 -17.57 -16.06
CA TYR A 198 -3.18 -16.24 -16.63
C TYR A 198 -2.17 -15.18 -16.15
N ALA A 199 -1.48 -15.39 -15.02
CA ALA A 199 -0.43 -14.50 -14.52
C ALA A 199 0.79 -14.40 -15.47
N SER A 200 0.97 -15.41 -16.32
CA SER A 200 2.11 -15.59 -17.24
C SER A 200 2.35 -14.46 -18.25
N TYR A 201 1.33 -13.63 -18.52
CA TYR A 201 1.45 -12.39 -19.31
C TYR A 201 0.98 -11.14 -18.53
N ALA A 202 0.67 -11.28 -17.25
CA ALA A 202 0.13 -10.23 -16.40
C ALA A 202 1.26 -9.41 -15.75
N PHE A 203 2.00 -8.65 -16.55
CA PHE A 203 3.13 -7.81 -16.12
C PHE A 203 3.15 -6.45 -16.84
N HIS A 204 4.13 -5.60 -16.55
CA HIS A 204 4.34 -4.36 -17.30
C HIS A 204 4.78 -4.70 -18.74
N PRO A 205 4.35 -3.97 -19.80
CA PRO A 205 4.71 -4.33 -21.17
C PRO A 205 6.21 -4.33 -21.46
N VAL A 206 6.98 -3.41 -20.87
CA VAL A 206 8.46 -3.38 -21.00
C VAL A 206 9.14 -4.53 -20.26
N ASP A 207 8.52 -5.05 -19.20
CA ASP A 207 9.02 -6.22 -18.46
C ASP A 207 8.88 -7.48 -19.32
N GLY A 208 7.65 -7.80 -19.76
CA GLY A 208 7.38 -8.92 -20.66
C GLY A 208 8.12 -8.84 -21.99
N TRP A 209 8.23 -7.65 -22.59
CA TRP A 209 9.04 -7.45 -23.80
C TRP A 209 10.53 -7.66 -23.53
N GLY A 210 11.06 -7.12 -22.41
CA GLY A 210 12.45 -7.32 -22.03
C GLY A 210 12.80 -8.78 -21.83
N GLN A 211 11.96 -9.54 -21.12
CA GLN A 211 12.17 -10.98 -20.91
C GLN A 211 11.95 -11.82 -22.18
N SER A 212 11.16 -11.36 -23.16
CA SER A 212 11.02 -12.06 -24.45
C SER A 212 12.07 -11.66 -25.50
N LEU A 213 12.76 -10.54 -25.31
CA LEU A 213 13.77 -10.03 -26.24
C LEU A 213 14.84 -11.05 -26.66
N PRO A 214 15.38 -11.93 -25.77
CA PRO A 214 16.37 -12.94 -26.17
C PRO A 214 15.88 -13.91 -27.27
N TYR A 215 14.59 -14.27 -27.26
CA TYR A 215 13.99 -15.13 -28.29
C TYR A 215 13.96 -14.45 -29.67
N HIS A 216 13.93 -13.12 -29.71
CA HIS A 216 13.90 -12.32 -30.93
C HIS A 216 15.30 -11.86 -31.37
N ILE A 217 16.26 -11.74 -30.45
CA ILE A 217 17.65 -11.42 -30.77
C ILE A 217 18.43 -12.65 -31.27
N TYR A 218 18.13 -13.86 -30.78
CA TYR A 218 18.81 -15.09 -31.20
C TYR A 218 18.97 -15.24 -32.73
N PRO A 219 17.92 -15.11 -33.58
CA PRO A 219 18.04 -15.28 -35.03
C PRO A 219 18.90 -14.21 -35.73
N PHE A 220 19.25 -13.09 -35.09
CA PHE A 220 20.21 -12.11 -35.63
C PHE A 220 21.66 -12.52 -35.34
N LEU A 221 21.89 -13.20 -34.22
CA LEU A 221 23.22 -13.62 -33.79
C LEU A 221 23.60 -14.99 -34.38
N PHE A 222 22.68 -15.94 -34.37
CA PHE A 222 22.90 -17.34 -34.73
C PHE A 222 21.94 -17.80 -35.84
N PRO A 223 22.37 -18.70 -36.75
CA PRO A 223 21.47 -19.31 -37.71
C PRO A 223 20.33 -20.06 -37.01
N LEU A 224 19.10 -19.95 -37.51
CA LEU A 224 17.96 -20.68 -36.95
C LEU A 224 16.98 -21.05 -38.07
N GLN A 225 16.54 -22.31 -38.12
CA GLN A 225 15.58 -22.73 -39.14
C GLN A 225 14.20 -22.11 -38.86
N LYS A 226 13.52 -21.55 -39.86
CA LYS A 226 12.20 -20.90 -39.68
C LYS A 226 11.15 -21.82 -39.04
N ALA A 227 11.11 -23.09 -39.44
CA ALA A 227 10.22 -24.09 -38.85
C ALA A 227 10.56 -24.39 -37.39
N ALA A 228 11.85 -24.52 -37.06
CA ALA A 228 12.31 -24.68 -35.68
C ALA A 228 11.99 -23.44 -34.84
N TYR A 229 12.13 -22.23 -35.39
CA TYR A 229 11.80 -20.99 -34.69
C TYR A 229 10.32 -20.88 -34.32
N LEU A 230 9.42 -21.23 -35.25
CA LEU A 230 7.98 -21.26 -34.98
C LEU A 230 7.63 -22.29 -33.89
N GLY A 231 8.20 -23.49 -33.96
CA GLY A 231 8.01 -24.53 -32.93
C GLY A 231 8.54 -24.10 -31.56
N LEU A 232 9.71 -23.46 -31.52
CA LEU A 232 10.30 -22.89 -30.30
C LEU A 232 9.44 -21.75 -29.73
N PHE A 233 8.83 -20.90 -30.55
CA PHE A 233 7.94 -19.84 -30.08
C PHE A 233 6.67 -20.39 -29.40
N VAL A 234 6.08 -21.44 -29.97
CA VAL A 234 4.96 -22.15 -29.35
C VAL A 234 5.39 -22.84 -28.05
N PHE A 235 6.53 -23.54 -28.05
CA PHE A 235 7.10 -24.14 -26.85
C PHE A 235 7.34 -23.11 -25.74
N VAL A 236 7.94 -21.96 -26.05
CA VAL A 236 8.18 -20.85 -25.11
C VAL A 236 6.87 -20.35 -24.50
N THR A 237 5.81 -20.18 -25.29
CA THR A 237 4.52 -19.73 -24.74
C THR A 237 3.89 -20.78 -23.82
N ILE A 238 3.96 -22.06 -24.20
CA ILE A 238 3.50 -23.16 -23.35
C ILE A 238 4.30 -23.22 -22.05
N TRP A 239 5.62 -23.13 -22.12
CA TRP A 239 6.50 -23.12 -20.96
C TRP A 239 6.21 -21.95 -20.01
N THR A 240 6.11 -20.74 -20.54
CA THR A 240 5.79 -19.52 -19.78
C THR A 240 4.43 -19.62 -19.09
N VAL A 241 3.44 -20.30 -19.67
CA VAL A 241 2.18 -20.60 -18.97
C VAL A 241 2.38 -21.65 -17.87
N MET A 242 3.06 -22.76 -18.17
CA MET A 242 3.27 -23.87 -17.24
C MET A 242 4.04 -23.47 -15.98
N ILE A 243 5.06 -22.62 -16.05
CA ILE A 243 5.78 -22.19 -14.83
C ILE A 243 4.90 -21.35 -13.88
N HIS A 244 3.74 -20.85 -14.32
CA HIS A 244 2.78 -20.09 -13.50
C HIS A 244 1.56 -20.90 -13.05
N ASP A 245 1.42 -22.16 -13.45
CA ASP A 245 0.20 -22.95 -13.19
C ASP A 245 0.08 -23.51 -11.77
N GLY A 246 1.10 -23.31 -10.91
CA GLY A 246 1.10 -23.77 -9.53
C GLY A 246 1.08 -25.29 -9.37
N GLU A 247 1.20 -26.05 -10.46
CA GLU A 247 1.25 -27.50 -10.43
C GLU A 247 2.71 -27.94 -10.32
N TYR A 248 3.11 -28.23 -9.09
CA TYR A 248 4.46 -28.69 -8.74
C TYR A 248 4.67 -30.16 -9.14
N ALA A 249 4.60 -30.45 -10.44
CA ALA A 249 4.64 -31.81 -11.00
C ALA A 249 6.05 -32.44 -11.03
N LEU A 250 7.11 -31.66 -10.84
CA LEU A 250 8.49 -32.09 -11.12
C LEU A 250 9.49 -31.62 -10.05
N ASP A 251 9.87 -32.49 -9.10
CA ASP A 251 11.04 -32.28 -8.21
C ASP A 251 12.34 -32.56 -8.98
N SER A 252 12.69 -31.64 -9.88
CA SER A 252 13.96 -31.69 -10.61
C SER A 252 14.95 -30.68 -10.02
N PRO A 253 16.18 -31.08 -9.68
CA PRO A 253 17.22 -30.14 -9.28
C PRO A 253 17.77 -29.32 -10.47
N VAL A 254 17.45 -29.68 -11.72
CA VAL A 254 18.00 -29.07 -12.94
C VAL A 254 16.99 -28.14 -13.63
N ILE A 255 15.72 -28.52 -13.65
CA ILE A 255 14.67 -27.79 -14.38
C ILE A 255 14.06 -26.72 -13.47
N ASN A 256 13.95 -25.49 -13.99
CA ASN A 256 13.26 -24.39 -13.30
C ASN A 256 11.76 -24.46 -13.64
N GLY A 257 11.03 -25.30 -12.90
CA GLY A 257 9.58 -25.50 -13.05
C GLY A 257 8.76 -24.62 -12.09
N SER A 258 7.43 -24.78 -12.10
CA SER A 258 6.53 -23.90 -11.34
C SER A 258 6.86 -23.79 -9.84
N ALA A 259 7.36 -24.85 -9.19
CA ALA A 259 7.75 -24.80 -7.77
C ALA A 259 8.90 -23.82 -7.49
N CYS A 260 9.85 -23.72 -8.42
CA CYS A 260 10.96 -22.77 -8.32
C CYS A 260 10.49 -21.33 -8.56
N HIS A 261 9.54 -21.13 -9.49
CA HIS A 261 8.93 -19.83 -9.79
C HIS A 261 7.99 -19.33 -8.69
N THR A 262 7.20 -20.19 -8.06
CA THR A 262 6.43 -19.82 -6.85
C THR A 262 7.37 -19.36 -5.74
N ILE A 263 8.51 -20.03 -5.55
CA ILE A 263 9.52 -19.65 -4.56
C ILE A 263 10.20 -18.34 -4.90
N HIS A 264 10.33 -18.00 -6.17
CA HIS A 264 10.74 -16.69 -6.63
C HIS A 264 9.70 -15.59 -6.28
N HIS A 265 8.40 -15.86 -6.47
CA HIS A 265 7.31 -14.96 -6.03
C HIS A 265 7.21 -14.83 -4.49
N TYR A 266 7.60 -15.86 -3.74
CA TYR A 266 7.63 -15.86 -2.27
C TYR A 266 8.87 -15.15 -1.71
N TYR A 267 10.03 -15.37 -2.33
CA TYR A 267 11.33 -14.90 -1.87
C TYR A 267 12.06 -14.22 -3.04
N PHE A 268 11.91 -12.90 -3.06
CA PHE A 268 12.34 -11.94 -4.09
C PHE A 268 13.73 -12.18 -4.71
N ASN A 269 14.69 -12.70 -3.95
CA ASN A 269 16.10 -12.79 -4.33
C ASN A 269 16.55 -14.11 -4.99
N TYR A 270 15.63 -15.01 -5.36
CA TYR A 270 15.97 -16.39 -5.77
C TYR A 270 15.29 -16.87 -7.06
N ASN A 271 15.89 -17.87 -7.73
CA ASN A 271 15.32 -18.64 -8.86
C ASN A 271 14.89 -17.82 -10.10
N TYR A 272 15.78 -17.01 -10.67
CA TYR A 272 15.50 -16.15 -11.83
C TYR A 272 15.53 -16.85 -13.20
N GLY A 273 16.05 -18.07 -13.32
CA GLY A 273 16.17 -18.79 -14.60
C GLY A 273 14.81 -19.08 -15.23
N GLN A 274 14.78 -19.25 -16.56
CA GLN A 274 13.54 -19.49 -17.30
C GLN A 274 13.25 -20.99 -17.43
N PHE A 275 14.26 -21.77 -17.84
CA PHE A 275 14.14 -23.19 -18.15
C PHE A 275 14.95 -24.06 -17.18
N THR A 276 16.12 -23.59 -16.75
CA THR A 276 17.04 -24.36 -15.89
C THR A 276 17.48 -23.59 -14.65
N THR A 277 17.93 -24.34 -13.65
CA THR A 277 18.51 -23.79 -12.42
C THR A 277 20.02 -23.53 -12.55
N LEU A 278 20.62 -23.76 -13.73
CA LEU A 278 22.07 -23.66 -13.95
C LEU A 278 22.60 -22.27 -13.60
N TRP A 279 21.99 -21.23 -14.15
CA TRP A 279 22.42 -19.85 -13.95
C TRP A 279 22.14 -19.34 -12.55
N ASP A 280 21.08 -19.80 -11.91
CA ASP A 280 20.82 -19.54 -10.49
C ASP A 280 21.88 -20.17 -9.58
N ARG A 281 22.36 -21.38 -9.90
CA ARG A 281 23.43 -22.05 -9.16
C ARG A 281 24.77 -21.34 -9.34
N ILE A 282 25.10 -20.96 -10.57
CA ILE A 282 26.33 -20.22 -10.90
C ILE A 282 26.31 -18.82 -10.27
N GLY A 283 25.17 -18.13 -10.33
CA GLY A 283 25.01 -16.76 -9.84
C GLY A 283 24.65 -16.62 -8.35
N GLY A 284 24.56 -17.73 -7.61
CA GLY A 284 24.28 -17.73 -6.17
C GLY A 284 22.83 -17.43 -5.76
N SER A 285 21.88 -17.49 -6.70
CA SER A 285 20.45 -17.22 -6.49
C SER A 285 19.57 -18.47 -6.45
N TYR A 286 20.13 -19.68 -6.50
CA TYR A 286 19.34 -20.91 -6.43
C TYR A 286 18.82 -21.21 -5.02
N ARG A 287 17.50 -21.37 -4.88
CA ARG A 287 16.83 -21.88 -3.68
C ARG A 287 15.97 -23.10 -4.03
N ARG A 288 16.37 -24.29 -3.54
CA ARG A 288 15.63 -25.54 -3.78
C ARG A 288 14.21 -25.44 -3.20
N PRO A 289 13.18 -25.93 -3.91
CA PRO A 289 11.85 -26.06 -3.34
C PRO A 289 11.73 -27.06 -2.19
N ASN A 290 10.90 -26.69 -1.21
CA ASN A 290 10.49 -27.54 -0.10
C ASN A 290 9.77 -28.79 -0.63
N ARG A 291 10.02 -29.96 -0.03
CA ARG A 291 9.51 -31.25 -0.55
C ARG A 291 7.98 -31.33 -0.48
N GLU A 292 7.42 -30.67 0.51
CA GLU A 292 6.01 -30.58 0.84
C GLU A 292 5.20 -29.95 -0.30
N LEU A 293 5.81 -29.08 -1.13
CA LEU A 293 5.18 -28.51 -2.32
C LEU A 293 4.86 -29.58 -3.37
N PHE A 294 5.71 -30.58 -3.55
CA PHE A 294 5.47 -31.64 -4.55
C PHE A 294 4.34 -32.60 -4.10
N ASN A 295 3.95 -32.59 -2.82
CA ASN A 295 2.83 -33.38 -2.31
C ASN A 295 1.51 -32.59 -2.31
N LYS A 296 0.59 -32.95 -3.22
CA LYS A 296 -0.75 -32.35 -3.35
C LYS A 296 -1.58 -32.32 -2.07
N GLN A 297 -1.40 -33.29 -1.17
CA GLN A 297 -2.16 -33.32 0.09
C GLN A 297 -1.53 -32.46 1.17
N GLU A 298 -0.21 -32.22 1.12
CA GLU A 298 0.52 -31.52 2.18
C GLU A 298 0.61 -30.02 1.94
N ARG A 299 0.86 -29.60 0.69
CA ARG A 299 0.89 -28.18 0.33
C ARG A 299 -0.42 -27.42 0.56
N LEU A 300 -1.54 -28.14 0.67
CA LEU A 300 -2.86 -27.60 0.97
C LEU A 300 -3.29 -27.80 2.43
N LYS A 301 -2.44 -28.37 3.30
CA LYS A 301 -2.70 -28.39 4.74
C LYS A 301 -2.64 -26.94 5.26
N GLN A 302 -3.63 -26.55 6.06
CA GLN A 302 -3.69 -25.21 6.67
C GLN A 302 -2.39 -24.86 7.43
N THR A 303 -1.74 -25.85 8.05
CA THR A 303 -0.45 -25.69 8.75
C THR A 303 0.70 -25.30 7.81
N GLU A 304 0.75 -25.87 6.60
CA GLU A 304 1.82 -25.57 5.64
C GLU A 304 1.55 -24.25 4.92
N ILE A 305 0.28 -23.96 4.61
CA ILE A 305 -0.16 -22.64 4.13
C ILE A 305 0.23 -21.54 5.13
N GLN A 306 -0.08 -21.74 6.41
CA GLN A 306 0.25 -20.81 7.49
C GLN A 306 1.77 -20.63 7.63
N ARG A 307 2.54 -21.72 7.61
CA ARG A 307 4.01 -21.69 7.64
C ARG A 307 4.60 -20.91 6.45
N GLN A 308 4.06 -21.08 5.24
CA GLN A 308 4.50 -20.34 4.06
C GLN A 308 4.18 -18.85 4.17
N VAL A 309 3.01 -18.48 4.70
CA VAL A 309 2.64 -17.08 4.98
C VAL A 309 3.60 -16.45 5.99
N GLU A 310 3.85 -17.12 7.12
CA GLU A 310 4.79 -16.65 8.15
C GLU A 310 6.23 -16.53 7.62
N GLU A 311 6.69 -17.46 6.78
CA GLU A 311 8.03 -17.41 6.20
C GLU A 311 8.17 -16.26 5.19
N MET A 312 7.14 -16.01 4.36
CA MET A 312 7.09 -14.86 3.46
C MET A 312 7.08 -13.52 4.23
N GLU A 313 6.29 -13.41 5.30
CA GLU A 313 6.20 -12.19 6.11
C GLU A 313 7.50 -11.93 6.88
N ARG A 314 8.11 -12.98 7.46
CA ARG A 314 9.41 -12.91 8.12
C ARG A 314 10.52 -12.46 7.17
N LEU A 315 10.55 -12.98 5.94
CA LEU A 315 11.58 -12.60 4.97
C LEU A 315 11.37 -11.20 4.40
N ARG A 316 10.12 -10.74 4.23
CA ARG A 316 9.84 -9.32 3.93
C ARG A 316 10.39 -8.41 5.02
N VAL A 317 10.14 -8.72 6.31
CA VAL A 317 10.68 -7.94 7.45
C VAL A 317 12.21 -7.95 7.49
N LEU A 318 12.86 -9.02 7.03
CA LEU A 318 14.32 -9.09 6.90
C LEU A 318 14.83 -8.27 5.71
N GLU A 319 14.16 -8.28 4.56
CA GLU A 319 14.54 -7.46 3.40
C GLU A 319 14.38 -5.96 3.70
N THR A 320 13.32 -5.53 4.43
CA THR A 320 13.21 -4.13 4.90
C THR A 320 14.33 -3.73 5.88
N LYS A 321 14.92 -4.70 6.60
CA LYS A 321 16.08 -4.46 7.48
C LYS A 321 17.42 -4.47 6.71
N VAL A 322 17.52 -5.25 5.64
CA VAL A 322 18.73 -5.33 4.81
C VAL A 322 18.82 -4.17 3.81
N GLU A 323 17.72 -3.68 3.24
CA GLU A 323 17.72 -2.46 2.41
C GLU A 323 18.20 -1.22 3.20
N CYS A 324 18.03 -1.19 4.53
CA CYS A 324 18.63 -0.20 5.43
C CYS A 324 20.15 -0.36 5.64
N LEU A 325 20.78 -1.39 5.08
CA LEU A 325 22.19 -1.78 5.31
C LEU A 325 22.98 -2.13 4.03
N VAL A 326 22.40 -2.05 2.82
CA VAL A 326 23.15 -2.32 1.58
C VAL A 326 24.12 -1.18 1.24
N VAL A 327 25.36 -1.32 1.71
CA VAL A 327 26.55 -0.76 1.06
C VAL A 327 26.61 -1.30 -0.38
N PRO A 328 26.92 -0.49 -1.41
CA PRO A 328 26.98 -0.98 -2.78
C PRO A 328 28.05 -2.08 -2.90
N VAL A 329 27.62 -3.30 -3.23
CA VAL A 329 28.52 -4.37 -3.65
C VAL A 329 29.18 -3.92 -4.95
N ALA A 330 30.47 -3.56 -4.86
CA ALA A 330 31.23 -3.12 -6.01
C ALA A 330 31.27 -4.22 -7.07
N PHE A 331 31.09 -3.84 -8.33
CA PHE A 331 31.37 -4.72 -9.47
C PHE A 331 32.82 -5.23 -9.36
N ALA A 332 32.98 -6.52 -9.10
CA ALA A 332 34.27 -7.17 -9.25
C ALA A 332 34.72 -7.04 -10.71
N ARG A 333 35.84 -6.35 -10.94
CA ARG A 333 36.46 -6.30 -12.26
C ARG A 333 36.87 -7.72 -12.66
N PRO A 334 36.75 -8.12 -13.94
CA PRO A 334 37.31 -9.38 -14.39
C PRO A 334 38.84 -9.30 -14.35
N SER A 335 39.44 -9.98 -13.37
CA SER A 335 40.89 -10.14 -13.32
C SER A 335 41.35 -11.03 -14.47
N VAL A 336 42.23 -10.49 -15.31
CA VAL A 336 42.86 -11.21 -16.41
C VAL A 336 43.68 -12.38 -15.86
N MET A 337 43.48 -13.54 -16.48
CA MET A 337 44.25 -14.75 -16.22
C MET A 337 45.72 -14.55 -16.65
N MET A 338 46.65 -14.55 -15.69
CA MET A 338 48.08 -14.69 -15.94
C MET A 338 48.70 -15.74 -15.04
N LEU A 339 49.55 -16.57 -15.63
CA LEU A 339 50.32 -17.65 -15.01
C LEU A 339 51.57 -17.07 -14.33
N ALA A 340 51.89 -17.48 -13.10
CA ALA A 340 53.26 -17.71 -12.62
C ALA A 340 53.31 -18.30 -11.18
N GLU A 341 53.90 -19.49 -11.08
CA GLU A 341 54.86 -19.96 -10.06
C GLU A 341 54.82 -19.48 -8.59
N GLY A 342 54.43 -20.41 -7.72
CA GLY A 342 55.18 -20.91 -6.55
C GLY A 342 55.96 -19.98 -5.59
N ALA A 343 55.56 -20.00 -4.31
CA ALA A 343 56.48 -20.18 -3.17
C ALA A 343 55.70 -20.54 -1.87
N VAL A 344 56.38 -21.23 -0.95
CA VAL A 344 55.88 -21.66 0.37
C VAL A 344 56.40 -20.70 1.45
N ILE A 345 55.67 -20.46 2.56
CA ILE A 345 56.14 -20.46 3.98
C ILE A 345 55.15 -19.81 4.99
N ARG A 346 54.64 -20.65 5.90
CA ARG A 346 54.41 -20.52 7.37
C ARG A 346 53.87 -19.23 8.05
N ASN A 347 52.76 -19.44 8.76
CA ASN A 347 52.49 -19.18 10.21
C ASN A 347 52.50 -17.78 10.86
N LEU A 348 51.41 -17.60 11.66
CA LEU A 348 51.34 -16.99 13.01
C LEU A 348 51.19 -15.44 13.13
N PRO A 349 50.59 -14.92 14.23
CA PRO A 349 49.36 -14.12 14.08
C PRO A 349 49.31 -12.81 14.91
N SER A 350 48.12 -12.18 14.87
CA SER A 350 47.53 -11.30 15.90
C SER A 350 48.34 -10.13 16.47
N LEU A 351 47.82 -8.91 16.27
CA LEU A 351 47.86 -7.85 17.28
C LEU A 351 46.78 -6.80 17.02
N GLU A 352 46.10 -6.40 18.09
CA GLU A 352 45.26 -5.19 18.14
C GLU A 352 46.16 -3.93 18.11
N TYR A 353 45.62 -2.77 17.69
CA TYR A 353 45.51 -1.58 18.57
C TYR A 353 44.85 -0.37 17.86
N VAL A 354 43.81 0.16 18.52
CA VAL A 354 43.62 1.58 18.89
C VAL A 354 43.82 2.70 17.84
N SER A 355 42.69 3.36 17.53
CA SER A 355 42.48 4.82 17.47
C SER A 355 43.69 5.76 17.37
N THR A 356 43.72 6.59 16.32
CA THR A 356 44.28 7.95 16.37
C THR A 356 43.39 8.97 15.66
N SER A 357 43.38 10.18 16.19
CA SER A 357 42.44 11.26 15.84
C SER A 357 42.97 12.21 14.77
N ALA A 358 42.04 12.80 14.01
CA ALA A 358 42.08 14.13 13.42
C ALA A 358 43.33 14.59 12.63
N PHE A 359 43.12 14.93 11.34
CA PHE A 359 43.75 16.10 10.74
C PHE A 359 42.75 16.91 9.92
N TYR A 360 42.51 18.14 10.36
CA TYR A 360 41.87 19.19 9.55
C TYR A 360 42.90 19.72 8.55
N VAL A 361 42.52 19.87 7.27
CA VAL A 361 43.27 20.69 6.32
C VAL A 361 42.33 21.69 5.66
N HIS A 362 42.49 22.96 6.02
CA HIS A 362 41.92 24.07 5.28
C HIS A 362 42.53 24.15 3.88
N THR A 363 41.69 24.30 2.86
CA THR A 363 42.04 25.09 1.67
C THR A 363 40.92 26.09 1.41
N CYS A 364 41.30 27.28 0.95
CA CYS A 364 40.42 28.44 0.79
C CYS A 364 40.69 29.12 -0.55
N HIS A 365 39.71 29.90 -1.04
CA HIS A 365 39.71 30.64 -2.31
C HIS A 365 39.60 29.73 -3.57
N ILE A 366 39.01 30.13 -4.70
CA ILE A 366 38.64 31.47 -5.21
C ILE A 366 37.17 31.46 -5.72
N GLY A 367 36.41 32.54 -5.50
CA GLY A 367 35.03 32.65 -5.96
C GLY A 367 34.85 33.11 -7.42
N LYS A 368 33.67 32.85 -8.01
CA LYS A 368 33.18 33.53 -9.22
C LYS A 368 31.78 34.10 -9.01
N LYS A 369 31.60 35.38 -9.33
CA LYS A 369 30.34 36.13 -9.19
C LYS A 369 29.36 35.84 -10.34
N LYS A 370 28.08 35.89 -9.99
CA LYS A 370 26.91 36.37 -10.79
C LYS A 370 26.80 35.97 -12.27
N ARG A 371 25.68 35.32 -12.61
CA ARG A 371 24.83 35.78 -13.72
C ARG A 371 23.36 35.51 -13.45
N ALA A 372 22.60 36.59 -13.24
CA ALA A 372 21.14 36.54 -13.25
C ALA A 372 20.62 36.54 -14.70
N LYS A 373 19.45 35.93 -14.94
CA LYS A 373 18.62 36.20 -16.13
C LYS A 373 17.20 36.52 -15.65
N ALA A 374 16.71 37.69 -16.06
CA ALA A 374 15.35 38.17 -15.84
C ALA A 374 14.39 37.60 -16.91
N PRO A 375 13.05 37.68 -16.73
CA PRO A 375 12.08 36.91 -17.50
C PRO A 375 11.65 37.59 -18.80
N SER A 376 11.21 36.80 -19.78
CA SER A 376 10.61 37.27 -21.02
C SER A 376 9.08 37.28 -20.96
N ASN A 377 8.48 38.47 -20.89
CA ASN A 377 7.05 38.68 -21.11
C ASN A 377 6.64 38.41 -22.57
N SER A 378 5.48 37.77 -22.80
CA SER A 378 4.75 37.90 -24.06
C SER A 378 3.26 38.13 -23.81
N ARG A 379 2.62 38.93 -24.68
CA ARG A 379 1.39 39.69 -24.39
C ARG A 379 0.10 38.90 -24.63
N ARG A 380 -0.95 39.28 -23.88
CA ARG A 380 -2.38 39.01 -24.18
C ARG A 380 -2.79 39.56 -25.56
N ARG A 381 -3.82 38.97 -26.19
CA ARG A 381 -5.05 39.63 -26.70
C ARG A 381 -6.16 38.58 -27.02
N PRO A 382 -7.45 38.96 -27.18
CA PRO A 382 -8.55 38.11 -26.69
C PRO A 382 -9.68 37.77 -27.69
N ALA A 383 -10.66 37.03 -27.15
CA ALA A 383 -12.10 37.00 -27.49
C ALA A 383 -12.59 36.21 -28.72
N ARG A 384 -13.59 35.35 -28.45
CA ARG A 384 -14.92 35.44 -29.09
C ARG A 384 -16.01 34.69 -28.31
N LEU A 385 -17.12 35.38 -28.02
CA LEU A 385 -18.39 34.74 -27.67
C LEU A 385 -19.02 34.12 -28.93
N LYS A 386 -19.82 33.07 -28.75
CA LYS A 386 -21.06 32.84 -29.49
C LYS A 386 -22.12 32.24 -28.56
N ALA A 387 -23.36 32.68 -28.73
CA ALA A 387 -24.55 32.21 -28.02
C ALA A 387 -25.67 31.93 -29.02
N CYS A 388 -26.75 31.28 -28.57
CA CYS A 388 -27.95 30.86 -29.34
C CYS A 388 -27.68 29.78 -30.43
N THR A 389 -28.64 28.90 -30.78
CA THR A 389 -30.12 28.99 -30.67
C THR A 389 -30.82 27.74 -30.13
N THR A 390 -32.08 27.90 -29.73
CA THR A 390 -33.06 26.89 -29.29
C THR A 390 -33.85 26.24 -30.44
N SER A 391 -34.27 24.99 -30.25
CA SER A 391 -35.52 24.31 -30.74
C SER A 391 -35.34 22.79 -30.61
N GLY A 392 -36.32 21.94 -30.30
CA GLY A 392 -37.74 22.15 -29.99
C GLY A 392 -38.56 20.92 -30.43
N SER A 393 -39.64 20.57 -29.71
CA SER A 393 -40.64 19.51 -30.04
C SER A 393 -40.13 18.04 -30.00
N SER A 394 -40.97 17.00 -29.93
CA SER A 394 -42.06 16.65 -28.99
C SER A 394 -42.65 15.30 -29.42
N GLY A 395 -42.97 14.38 -28.52
CA GLY A 395 -43.65 13.12 -28.89
C GLY A 395 -43.90 12.19 -27.71
N CYS A 396 -45.16 12.07 -27.29
CA CYS A 396 -45.62 11.19 -26.22
C CYS A 396 -46.49 10.03 -26.75
N VAL A 397 -46.90 9.15 -25.82
CA VAL A 397 -48.16 8.35 -25.77
C VAL A 397 -48.08 6.89 -26.32
N PRO A 398 -48.72 5.83 -25.74
CA PRO A 398 -49.30 5.61 -24.38
C PRO A 398 -48.97 4.25 -23.64
N GLU A 399 -49.22 4.26 -22.32
CA GLU A 399 -49.95 3.29 -21.43
C GLU A 399 -49.87 1.75 -21.50
N SER A 400 -49.75 1.13 -20.31
CA SER A 400 -50.79 0.28 -19.61
C SER A 400 -50.15 -0.75 -18.63
N PHE A 401 -50.72 -1.19 -17.49
CA PHE A 401 -51.77 -0.70 -16.56
C PHE A 401 -51.67 -1.48 -15.20
N HIS A 402 -52.25 -0.96 -14.10
CA HIS A 402 -52.59 -1.63 -12.80
C HIS A 402 -51.43 -2.12 -11.88
N ASN A 403 -51.44 -2.09 -10.52
CA ASN A 403 -52.29 -1.55 -9.43
C ASN A 403 -51.45 -1.53 -8.10
N GLY A 404 -51.81 -0.92 -6.96
CA GLY A 404 -52.92 -0.01 -6.63
C GLY A 404 -53.25 0.16 -5.11
N CYS A 405 -52.61 1.12 -4.41
CA CYS A 405 -53.02 1.72 -3.09
C CYS A 405 -52.90 0.88 -1.78
N PRO A 406 -52.98 1.49 -0.55
CA PRO A 406 -53.07 2.94 -0.20
C PRO A 406 -52.19 3.48 0.98
N GLN A 407 -52.05 4.82 1.02
CA GLN A 407 -51.83 5.72 2.20
C GLN A 407 -50.58 5.54 3.10
N LYS A 408 -49.77 6.57 3.40
CA LYS A 408 -50.14 7.93 3.86
C LYS A 408 -49.16 9.01 3.36
N ALA A 409 -49.68 10.20 3.10
CA ALA A 409 -48.89 11.35 2.68
C ALA A 409 -48.26 12.08 3.89
N TYR A 410 -46.94 12.20 3.90
CA TYR A 410 -46.22 13.28 4.58
C TYR A 410 -45.50 14.11 3.53
N THR A 411 -45.90 15.37 3.38
CA THR A 411 -45.27 16.32 2.46
C THR A 411 -43.93 16.80 3.00
N SER A 412 -42.85 16.05 2.74
CA SER A 412 -41.50 16.60 2.86
C SER A 412 -41.16 17.39 1.59
N ARG A 413 -40.94 18.69 1.73
CA ARG A 413 -40.28 19.49 0.69
C ARG A 413 -38.82 19.02 0.62
N ARG A 414 -38.49 18.13 -0.32
CA ARG A 414 -37.09 17.96 -0.73
C ARG A 414 -36.64 19.24 -1.46
N LEU A 415 -36.14 20.19 -0.68
CA LEU A 415 -35.31 21.26 -1.20
C LEU A 415 -34.02 20.62 -1.72
N SER A 416 -33.89 20.53 -3.04
CA SER A 416 -32.64 20.14 -3.70
C SER A 416 -31.66 21.32 -3.71
N THR A 417 -31.25 21.78 -2.53
CA THR A 417 -30.05 22.61 -2.39
C THR A 417 -28.84 21.71 -2.57
N ALA A 418 -28.33 21.63 -3.80
CA ALA A 418 -26.97 21.14 -4.01
C ALA A 418 -26.05 21.99 -3.15
N CYS A 419 -25.32 21.36 -2.22
CA CYS A 419 -24.48 22.07 -1.26
C CYS A 419 -23.42 22.88 -2.02
N GLN A 420 -23.57 24.21 -2.00
CA GLN A 420 -22.53 25.12 -2.47
C GLN A 420 -21.51 25.23 -1.33
N GLY A 421 -20.27 24.84 -1.58
CA GLY A 421 -19.20 25.05 -0.60
C GLY A 421 -18.97 26.54 -0.32
N SER A 422 -18.24 26.80 0.75
CA SER A 422 -17.97 28.13 1.33
C SER A 422 -17.36 29.14 0.35
N GLY A 423 -16.72 28.66 -0.72
CA GLY A 423 -15.90 29.46 -1.63
C GLY A 423 -14.50 29.79 -1.09
N LEU A 424 -14.22 29.43 0.17
CA LEU A 424 -12.92 29.58 0.81
C LEU A 424 -11.97 28.45 0.39
N LYS A 425 -10.67 28.72 0.40
CA LYS A 425 -9.64 27.72 0.09
C LYS A 425 -8.44 27.84 1.01
N ILE A 426 -8.08 26.76 1.69
CA ILE A 426 -6.91 26.68 2.57
C ILE A 426 -5.59 26.84 1.80
N ASN A 427 -4.56 27.40 2.43
CA ASN A 427 -3.23 27.48 1.84
C ASN A 427 -2.45 26.19 2.12
N ALA A 428 -2.54 25.24 1.19
CA ALA A 428 -1.93 23.91 1.30
C ALA A 428 -0.41 23.95 1.56
N ASN A 429 0.31 24.90 0.93
CA ASN A 429 1.75 25.04 1.12
C ASN A 429 2.05 25.54 2.53
N ARG A 430 1.33 26.57 3.02
CA ARG A 430 1.51 27.08 4.39
C ARG A 430 1.17 26.03 5.43
N LEU A 431 0.12 25.22 5.25
CA LEU A 431 -0.19 24.11 6.14
C LEU A 431 0.98 23.12 6.23
N TRP A 432 1.50 22.70 5.08
CA TRP A 432 2.63 21.76 5.00
C TRP A 432 3.91 22.32 5.62
N GLU A 433 4.24 23.58 5.32
CA GLU A 433 5.37 24.30 5.91
C GLU A 433 5.23 24.43 7.43
N THR A 434 4.05 24.86 7.93
CA THR A 434 3.77 25.03 9.37
C THR A 434 3.83 23.69 10.12
N LEU A 435 3.24 22.63 9.56
CA LEU A 435 3.26 21.29 10.16
C LEU A 435 4.70 20.80 10.31
N HIS A 436 5.54 20.97 9.30
CA HIS A 436 6.93 20.52 9.38
C HIS A 436 7.86 21.46 10.16
N GLU A 437 7.63 22.77 10.19
CA GLU A 437 8.33 23.71 11.09
C GLU A 437 8.09 23.33 12.55
N THR A 438 6.84 23.11 12.94
CA THR A 438 6.47 22.71 14.31
C THR A 438 6.97 21.31 14.68
N CYS A 439 7.23 20.42 13.70
CA CYS A 439 7.87 19.13 13.94
C CYS A 439 9.35 19.23 14.32
N GLU A 440 10.06 20.32 13.99
CA GLU A 440 11.49 20.43 14.34
C GLU A 440 11.70 20.52 15.88
N TRP A 441 10.68 20.94 16.64
CA TRP A 441 10.64 20.76 18.09
C TRP A 441 10.20 19.34 18.42
N GLY A 442 11.17 18.47 18.68
CA GLY A 442 10.96 17.05 18.97
C GLY A 442 11.24 16.12 17.80
N ALA A 443 11.78 16.61 16.67
CA ALA A 443 12.22 15.76 15.56
C ALA A 443 13.27 14.73 16.03
N ALA A 444 12.97 13.44 15.83
CA ALA A 444 13.78 12.33 16.31
C ALA A 444 13.79 11.17 15.30
N HIS A 445 14.55 10.10 15.59
CA HIS A 445 14.48 8.83 14.84
C HIS A 445 14.62 8.98 13.33
N ARG A 446 15.64 9.73 12.87
CA ARG A 446 15.93 9.95 11.46
C ARG A 446 16.04 8.62 10.70
N HIS A 447 15.22 8.47 9.66
CA HIS A 447 15.10 7.25 8.86
C HIS A 447 15.41 7.48 7.37
N GLY A 448 15.83 8.69 6.99
CA GLY A 448 16.17 9.02 5.61
C GLY A 448 16.96 10.33 5.47
N LYS A 449 17.09 10.79 4.22
CA LYS A 449 17.98 11.88 3.80
C LYS A 449 17.30 13.24 3.63
N ASN A 450 15.99 13.27 3.42
CA ASN A 450 15.25 14.53 3.38
C ASN A 450 15.21 15.14 4.79
N PRO A 451 15.05 16.47 4.91
CA PRO A 451 14.91 17.11 6.23
C PRO A 451 13.80 16.46 7.07
N THR A 452 12.67 16.17 6.43
CA THR A 452 11.44 15.60 7.00
C THR A 452 11.44 14.06 7.12
N ASP A 453 12.50 13.35 6.73
CA ASP A 453 12.63 11.90 6.94
C ASP A 453 13.03 11.59 8.41
N THR A 454 12.22 12.06 9.34
CA THR A 454 12.35 11.86 10.80
C THR A 454 10.98 11.61 11.41
N GLY A 455 10.92 10.78 12.44
CA GLY A 455 9.79 10.75 13.35
C GLY A 455 9.82 11.88 14.37
N MET A 456 9.05 11.68 15.43
CA MET A 456 8.94 12.56 16.59
C MET A 456 9.29 11.83 17.88
N ALA A 457 9.70 12.62 18.87
CA ALA A 457 9.81 12.29 20.29
C ALA A 457 9.56 13.58 21.09
N ARG A 458 8.38 14.17 20.90
CA ARG A 458 7.87 15.29 21.69
C ARG A 458 6.88 14.74 22.70
N LEU A 459 7.37 14.42 23.89
CA LEU A 459 6.51 13.89 24.95
C LEU A 459 5.72 15.02 25.59
N THR A 460 4.54 14.70 26.12
CA THR A 460 3.70 15.68 26.79
C THR A 460 4.46 16.42 27.89
N LEU A 461 4.27 17.74 27.93
CA LEU A 461 4.89 18.64 28.90
C LEU A 461 6.42 18.51 29.02
N ASP A 462 7.10 18.06 27.95
CA ASP A 462 8.54 18.21 27.82
C ASP A 462 8.90 19.62 27.29
N ASP A 463 10.20 19.93 27.26
CA ASP A 463 10.69 21.22 26.78
C ASP A 463 10.31 21.54 25.32
N ASN A 464 10.01 20.53 24.48
CA ASN A 464 9.59 20.68 23.09
C ASN A 464 8.08 20.90 22.97
N ASP A 465 7.26 20.16 23.74
CA ASP A 465 5.82 20.42 23.86
C ASP A 465 5.56 21.83 24.39
N ALA A 466 6.30 22.22 25.43
CA ALA A 466 6.24 23.57 25.96
C ALA A 466 6.69 24.66 24.96
N ARG A 467 7.53 24.34 23.97
CA ARG A 467 7.90 25.28 22.88
C ARG A 467 6.78 25.40 21.87
N VAL A 468 6.24 24.29 21.36
CA VAL A 468 5.17 24.32 20.35
C VAL A 468 3.88 24.91 20.91
N ARG A 469 3.55 24.67 22.18
CA ARG A 469 2.41 25.32 22.88
C ARG A 469 2.57 26.84 22.96
N ARG A 470 3.76 27.36 23.32
CA ARG A 470 4.02 28.82 23.34
C ARG A 470 4.01 29.43 21.94
N TRP A 471 4.50 28.71 20.93
CA TRP A 471 4.40 29.12 19.53
C TRP A 471 2.93 29.19 19.08
N LEU A 472 2.12 28.18 19.39
CA LEU A 472 0.69 28.15 19.04
C LEU A 472 -0.04 29.33 19.69
N ALA A 473 0.26 29.62 20.96
CA ALA A 473 -0.30 30.78 21.67
C ALA A 473 -0.04 32.11 20.93
N ALA A 474 1.21 32.32 20.49
CA ALA A 474 1.58 33.52 19.71
C ALA A 474 0.93 33.55 18.31
N GLU A 475 0.73 32.39 17.66
CA GLU A 475 0.05 32.32 16.36
C GLU A 475 -1.44 32.65 16.45
N VAL A 476 -2.16 32.11 17.44
CA VAL A 476 -3.59 32.39 17.62
C VAL A 476 -3.85 33.83 18.08
N GLU A 477 -2.93 34.42 18.85
CA GLU A 477 -2.97 35.85 19.21
C GLU A 477 -2.84 36.74 17.97
N LYS A 478 -1.93 36.44 17.03
CA LYS A 478 -1.83 37.14 15.73
C LYS A 478 -3.11 37.05 14.90
N LEU A 479 -3.91 36.00 15.09
CA LEU A 479 -5.23 35.87 14.47
C LEU A 479 -6.31 36.72 15.16
N GLY A 480 -6.07 37.20 16.39
CA GLY A 480 -7.03 37.93 17.21
C GLY A 480 -7.91 37.01 18.07
N CYS A 481 -7.45 35.80 18.36
CA CYS A 481 -8.18 34.86 19.21
C CYS A 481 -7.95 35.19 20.69
N SER A 482 -8.97 35.01 21.53
CA SER A 482 -8.77 34.94 22.98
C SER A 482 -8.30 33.54 23.34
N LEU A 483 -7.09 33.40 23.90
CA LEU A 483 -6.57 32.13 24.43
C LEU A 483 -6.90 32.01 25.92
N SER A 484 -7.40 30.84 26.31
CA SER A 484 -7.53 30.40 27.70
C SER A 484 -6.82 29.07 27.92
N ILE A 485 -6.27 28.88 29.12
CA ILE A 485 -5.59 27.65 29.53
C ILE A 485 -6.22 27.17 30.84
N ASP A 486 -6.55 25.87 30.92
CA ASP A 486 -7.17 25.25 32.10
C ASP A 486 -6.16 24.54 33.02
N GLN A 487 -6.66 23.99 34.12
CA GLN A 487 -5.90 23.25 35.13
C GLN A 487 -5.21 21.96 34.63
N MET A 488 -5.47 21.50 33.40
CA MET A 488 -4.75 20.41 32.74
C MET A 488 -3.87 20.89 31.57
N GLY A 489 -3.71 22.21 31.40
CA GLY A 489 -2.91 22.79 30.33
C GLY A 489 -3.55 22.73 28.95
N ASN A 490 -4.85 22.40 28.86
CA ASN A 490 -5.58 22.43 27.61
C ASN A 490 -5.65 23.88 27.11
N MET A 491 -5.39 24.07 25.82
CA MET A 491 -5.39 25.40 25.21
C MET A 491 -6.65 25.61 24.38
N PHE A 492 -7.50 26.56 24.78
CA PHE A 492 -8.73 26.93 24.06
C PHE A 492 -8.52 28.29 23.40
N ALA A 493 -8.31 28.32 22.08
CA ALA A 493 -8.07 29.53 21.30
C ALA A 493 -9.31 29.91 20.50
N ARG A 494 -10.05 30.93 20.95
CA ARG A 494 -11.38 31.29 20.42
C ARG A 494 -11.35 32.56 19.57
N GLN A 495 -11.81 32.45 18.33
CA GLN A 495 -12.13 33.55 17.43
C GLN A 495 -13.62 33.93 17.53
N LYS A 496 -13.93 35.23 17.54
CA LYS A 496 -15.29 35.74 17.72
C LYS A 496 -16.13 35.68 16.44
N GLY A 497 -17.34 35.12 16.54
CA GLY A 497 -18.36 35.13 15.49
C GLY A 497 -19.15 36.43 15.42
N LYS A 498 -19.96 36.58 14.37
CA LYS A 498 -20.80 37.76 14.10
C LYS A 498 -21.87 38.01 15.17
N SER A 499 -22.49 36.96 15.70
CA SER A 499 -23.69 37.07 16.54
C SER A 499 -23.39 37.60 17.94
N GLN A 500 -22.11 37.72 18.34
CA GLN A 500 -21.65 38.23 19.65
C GLN A 500 -22.37 37.63 20.87
N THR A 501 -22.87 36.41 20.76
CA THR A 501 -23.59 35.72 21.84
C THR A 501 -22.62 35.15 22.89
N SER A 502 -23.18 34.74 24.03
CA SER A 502 -22.50 33.91 25.03
C SER A 502 -22.45 32.42 24.65
N ALA A 503 -22.77 32.07 23.39
CA ALA A 503 -22.76 30.69 22.95
C ALA A 503 -21.34 30.09 23.02
N PRO A 504 -21.21 28.83 23.45
CA PRO A 504 -19.95 28.07 23.34
C PRO A 504 -19.39 28.07 21.91
N MET A 505 -18.07 27.94 21.78
CA MET A 505 -17.42 27.92 20.47
C MET A 505 -17.57 26.57 19.77
N ILE A 506 -17.67 26.57 18.44
CA ILE A 506 -17.49 25.38 17.63
C ILE A 506 -15.98 25.12 17.58
N ALA A 507 -15.53 24.07 18.25
CA ALA A 507 -14.12 23.72 18.37
C ALA A 507 -13.65 22.85 17.20
N MET A 508 -12.43 23.12 16.77
CA MET A 508 -11.60 22.21 16.00
C MET A 508 -10.41 21.83 16.87
N GLY A 509 -10.03 20.56 16.95
CA GLY A 509 -8.97 20.20 17.90
C GLY A 509 -8.35 18.84 17.67
N SER A 510 -7.27 18.61 18.42
CA SER A 510 -6.57 17.34 18.67
C SER A 510 -5.44 17.62 19.69
N HIS A 511 -4.30 16.94 19.59
CA HIS A 511 -3.14 17.09 20.47
C HIS A 511 -1.85 17.53 19.74
N LEU A 512 -0.84 17.95 20.51
CA LEU A 512 0.51 18.29 20.03
C LEU A 512 1.61 17.39 20.61
N ASP A 513 1.35 16.68 21.71
CA ASP A 513 2.24 15.63 22.21
C ASP A 513 2.20 14.37 21.35
N THR A 514 3.24 13.54 21.44
CA THR A 514 3.50 12.39 20.57
C THR A 514 4.06 11.21 21.37
N GLN A 515 3.94 9.99 20.83
CA GLN A 515 4.66 8.81 21.31
C GLN A 515 6.20 9.06 21.36
N PRO A 516 6.95 8.29 22.18
CA PRO A 516 8.43 8.40 22.24
C PRO A 516 9.11 8.03 20.91
N ARG A 517 8.37 7.39 20.00
CA ARG A 517 8.75 7.04 18.62
C ARG A 517 7.63 7.41 17.63
N GLY A 518 6.88 8.49 17.90
CA GLY A 518 5.75 8.92 17.09
C GLY A 518 6.12 9.35 15.67
N GLY A 519 5.09 9.58 14.85
CA GLY A 519 5.24 10.21 13.54
C GLY A 519 5.04 11.73 13.57
N ARG A 520 5.00 12.34 12.38
CA ARG A 520 4.90 13.80 12.20
C ARG A 520 3.46 14.32 12.04
N TYR A 521 2.45 13.45 12.04
CA TYR A 521 1.07 13.79 11.64
C TYR A 521 0.03 13.43 12.72
N ASP A 522 0.28 12.36 13.49
CA ASP A 522 -0.49 11.97 14.68
C ASP A 522 -0.76 13.17 15.60
N GLY A 523 -2.03 13.49 15.86
CA GLY A 523 -2.52 14.70 16.56
C GLY A 523 -2.24 16.05 15.86
N ILE A 524 -0.96 16.29 15.56
CA ILE A 524 -0.40 17.54 15.03
C ILE A 524 -1.17 18.03 13.81
N LEU A 525 -1.59 17.12 12.92
CA LEU A 525 -2.36 17.47 11.73
C LEU A 525 -3.68 18.18 12.08
N GLY A 526 -4.40 17.74 13.12
CA GLY A 526 -5.66 18.33 13.55
C GLY A 526 -5.49 19.77 14.04
N VAL A 527 -4.52 19.98 14.94
CA VAL A 527 -4.23 21.31 15.50
C VAL A 527 -3.70 22.27 14.43
N MET A 528 -2.82 21.81 13.53
CA MET A 528 -2.29 22.64 12.45
C MET A 528 -3.34 22.95 11.37
N ALA A 529 -4.25 22.01 11.07
CA ALA A 529 -5.37 22.26 10.17
C ALA A 529 -6.36 23.27 10.76
N ALA A 530 -6.68 23.19 12.05
CA ALA A 530 -7.51 24.17 12.74
C ALA A 530 -6.89 25.58 12.69
N LEU A 531 -5.57 25.69 12.85
CA LEU A 531 -4.86 26.97 12.70
C LEU A 531 -4.92 27.50 11.26
N GLU A 532 -4.78 26.63 10.26
CA GLU A 532 -4.91 27.01 8.85
C GLU A 532 -6.34 27.42 8.47
N VAL A 533 -7.37 26.79 9.07
CA VAL A 533 -8.77 27.21 8.94
C VAL A 533 -8.95 28.65 9.43
N LEU A 534 -8.50 28.98 10.64
CA LEU A 534 -8.64 30.34 11.19
C LEU A 534 -7.81 31.38 10.42
N ARG A 535 -6.61 31.02 9.93
CA ARG A 535 -5.81 31.84 9.00
C ARG A 535 -6.60 32.12 7.72
N THR A 536 -7.15 31.10 7.10
CA THR A 536 -7.93 31.18 5.85
C THR A 536 -9.17 32.06 6.01
N MET A 537 -9.92 31.90 7.09
CA MET A 537 -11.07 32.76 7.40
C MET A 537 -10.65 34.23 7.52
N LYS A 538 -9.61 34.51 8.33
CA LYS A 538 -9.09 35.87 8.52
C LYS A 538 -8.62 36.54 7.23
N GLU A 539 -7.89 35.82 6.38
CA GLU A 539 -7.35 36.36 5.12
C GLU A 539 -8.43 36.69 4.09
N ASN A 540 -9.54 35.96 4.10
CA ASN A 540 -10.68 36.21 3.21
C ASN A 540 -11.70 37.20 3.83
N GLY A 541 -11.45 37.74 5.03
CA GLY A 541 -12.42 38.56 5.76
C GLY A 541 -13.71 37.80 6.12
N PHE A 542 -13.64 36.46 6.15
CA PHE A 542 -14.78 35.61 6.46
C PHE A 542 -14.94 35.49 7.98
N GLN A 543 -16.18 35.59 8.44
CA GLN A 543 -16.53 35.44 9.85
C GLN A 543 -17.79 34.57 9.95
N THR A 544 -17.71 33.54 10.78
CA THR A 544 -18.82 32.65 11.16
C THR A 544 -19.88 33.40 11.97
N ASN A 545 -21.04 32.79 12.14
CA ASN A 545 -22.11 33.35 12.94
C ASN A 545 -21.83 33.16 14.44
N TYR A 546 -21.45 31.95 14.83
CA TYR A 546 -20.99 31.62 16.19
C TYR A 546 -19.47 31.69 16.31
N ASP A 547 -18.98 31.72 17.54
CA ASP A 547 -17.55 31.62 17.84
C ASP A 547 -16.99 30.28 17.33
N VAL A 548 -15.78 30.32 16.77
CA VAL A 548 -15.02 29.14 16.33
C VAL A 548 -13.65 29.15 17.00
N GLY A 549 -13.00 28.01 17.17
CA GLY A 549 -11.70 27.98 17.83
C GLY A 549 -10.91 26.71 17.69
N ILE A 550 -9.68 26.76 18.20
CA ILE A 550 -8.77 25.61 18.32
C ILE A 550 -8.84 25.08 19.75
N VAL A 551 -8.83 23.76 19.91
CA VAL A 551 -8.45 23.10 21.16
C VAL A 551 -7.20 22.27 20.94
N ASN A 552 -6.21 22.45 21.81
CA ASN A 552 -5.08 21.53 21.95
C ASN A 552 -5.15 20.88 23.33
N TRP A 553 -5.39 19.58 23.35
CA TRP A 553 -5.45 18.78 24.57
C TRP A 553 -4.05 18.42 25.08
N THR A 554 -3.97 17.89 26.29
CA THR A 554 -2.73 17.52 26.98
C THR A 554 -2.68 16.03 27.32
N ASN A 555 -1.60 15.34 26.92
CA ASN A 555 -1.38 13.93 27.20
C ASN A 555 -2.51 13.07 26.62
N GLU A 556 -2.78 13.26 25.33
CA GLU A 556 -3.66 12.37 24.57
C GLU A 556 -2.98 11.00 24.46
N GLU A 557 -1.71 10.98 24.07
CA GLU A 557 -0.97 9.75 23.75
C GLU A 557 -0.76 8.84 24.96
N GLY A 558 -0.86 9.38 26.18
CA GLY A 558 -0.58 8.68 27.43
C GLY A 558 0.83 8.12 27.55
N ALA A 559 1.77 8.58 26.72
CA ALA A 559 3.09 7.99 26.55
C ALA A 559 4.01 8.19 27.76
N ARG A 560 4.10 9.43 28.24
CA ARG A 560 4.97 9.83 29.36
C ARG A 560 4.29 9.62 30.71
N PHE A 561 3.00 9.96 30.77
CA PHE A 561 2.13 9.79 31.92
C PHE A 561 1.05 8.77 31.53
N PRO A 562 1.04 7.54 32.10
CA PRO A 562 0.40 6.36 31.51
C PRO A 562 -1.14 6.34 31.60
N LYS A 563 -1.78 7.27 30.90
CA LYS A 563 -3.21 7.39 30.71
C LYS A 563 -3.47 8.19 29.43
N SER A 564 -4.07 7.57 28.41
CA SER A 564 -4.43 8.27 27.17
C SER A 564 -5.68 9.14 27.33
N MET A 565 -5.86 10.09 26.41
CA MET A 565 -6.96 11.08 26.38
C MET A 565 -7.14 11.76 27.74
N CYS A 566 -6.03 12.04 28.44
CA CYS A 566 -6.06 12.25 29.88
C CYS A 566 -6.82 13.52 30.27
N SER A 567 -6.47 14.63 29.63
CA SER A 567 -7.02 15.95 29.94
C SER A 567 -8.43 16.17 29.39
N SER A 568 -8.77 15.61 28.23
CA SER A 568 -10.14 15.57 27.70
C SER A 568 -11.04 14.69 28.58
N GLY A 569 -10.49 13.60 29.14
CA GLY A 569 -11.17 12.77 30.15
C GLY A 569 -11.41 13.49 31.48
N VAL A 570 -10.50 14.38 31.91
CA VAL A 570 -10.73 15.27 33.06
C VAL A 570 -11.80 16.31 32.73
N TRP A 571 -11.70 16.98 31.58
CA TRP A 571 -12.69 17.96 31.10
C TRP A 571 -14.11 17.35 31.02
N ALA A 572 -14.22 16.11 30.57
CA ALA A 572 -15.48 15.36 30.52
C ALA A 572 -15.93 14.78 31.87
N GLY A 573 -15.19 15.00 32.97
CA GLY A 573 -15.49 14.46 34.30
C GLY A 573 -15.34 12.94 34.45
N ALA A 574 -14.76 12.26 33.45
CA ALA A 574 -14.54 10.82 33.46
C ALA A 574 -13.27 10.41 34.24
N ILE A 575 -12.32 11.35 34.38
CA ILE A 575 -11.06 11.16 35.13
C ILE A 575 -10.99 12.23 36.22
N PRO A 576 -10.92 11.86 37.52
CA PRO A 576 -10.71 12.83 38.60
C PRO A 576 -9.36 13.56 38.42
N ILE A 577 -9.37 14.89 38.54
CA ILE A 577 -8.18 15.71 38.25
C ILE A 577 -7.00 15.39 39.17
N GLU A 578 -7.25 15.02 40.43
CA GLU A 578 -6.21 14.64 41.38
C GLU A 578 -5.48 13.37 40.94
N LYS A 579 -6.19 12.42 40.32
CA LYS A 579 -5.60 11.20 39.76
C LYS A 579 -4.79 11.51 38.50
N ALA A 580 -5.25 12.43 37.66
CA ALA A 580 -4.52 12.86 36.46
C ALA A 580 -3.23 13.61 36.84
N TRP A 581 -3.31 14.50 37.84
CA TRP A 581 -2.18 15.26 38.38
C TRP A 581 -1.12 14.39 39.08
N ASP A 582 -1.52 13.30 39.75
CA ASP A 582 -0.60 12.34 40.39
C ASP A 582 -0.01 11.30 39.41
N LEU A 583 -0.38 11.31 38.12
CA LEU A 583 0.28 10.45 37.13
C LEU A 583 1.77 10.76 37.09
N ARG A 584 2.57 9.70 37.13
CA ARG A 584 4.03 9.75 37.28
C ARG A 584 4.71 9.46 35.94
N ASP A 585 5.85 10.11 35.71
CA ASP A 585 6.66 9.86 34.53
C ASP A 585 7.17 8.41 34.55
N ILE A 586 7.05 7.70 33.43
CA ILE A 586 7.46 6.29 33.29
C ILE A 586 8.98 6.07 33.44
N HIS A 587 9.79 7.12 33.39
CA HIS A 587 11.24 7.08 33.55
C HIS A 587 11.71 7.67 34.89
N ASP A 588 10.96 8.60 35.48
CA ASP A 588 11.26 9.18 36.80
C ASP A 588 9.98 9.36 37.64
N SER A 589 9.73 8.42 38.55
CA SER A 589 8.53 8.42 39.38
C SER A 589 8.41 9.61 40.36
N SER A 590 9.45 10.45 40.48
CA SER A 590 9.40 11.70 41.26
C SER A 590 8.72 12.84 40.49
N VAL A 591 8.73 12.79 39.16
CA VAL A 591 8.07 13.76 38.28
C VAL A 591 6.61 13.38 38.09
N THR A 592 5.70 14.34 38.29
CA THR A 592 4.27 14.17 38.04
C THR A 592 3.76 15.07 36.92
N LEU A 593 2.62 14.72 36.34
CA LEU A 593 1.94 15.54 35.32
C LEU A 593 1.71 16.96 35.85
N LYS A 594 1.30 17.10 37.12
CA LYS A 594 1.13 18.41 37.75
C LYS A 594 2.42 19.20 37.86
N SER A 595 3.52 18.56 38.28
CA SER A 595 4.80 19.27 38.42
C SER A 595 5.32 19.80 37.09
N GLU A 596 5.04 19.11 35.98
CA GLU A 596 5.43 19.58 34.64
C GLU A 596 4.52 20.70 34.10
N LEU A 597 3.21 20.65 34.41
CA LEU A 597 2.30 21.79 34.17
C LEU A 597 2.79 23.04 34.91
N GLU A 598 3.19 22.90 36.17
CA GLU A 598 3.76 23.98 36.99
C GLU A 598 5.12 24.46 36.43
N ARG A 599 6.06 23.55 36.16
CA ARG A 599 7.41 23.85 35.62
C ARG A 599 7.37 24.65 34.33
N HIS A 600 6.39 24.41 33.47
CA HIS A 600 6.27 25.08 32.18
C HIS A 600 5.30 26.26 32.13
N GLY A 601 4.54 26.51 33.20
CA GLY A 601 3.54 27.58 33.27
C GLY A 601 2.24 27.25 32.52
N PHE A 602 1.91 25.96 32.37
CA PHE A 602 0.65 25.49 31.78
C PHE A 602 -0.39 25.04 32.81
N LEU A 603 -0.11 25.12 34.12
CA LEU A 603 -1.14 24.99 35.15
C LEU A 603 -2.06 26.24 35.11
N GLY A 604 -3.12 26.16 34.31
CA GLY A 604 -4.07 27.24 34.10
C GLY A 604 -4.98 27.50 35.30
N GLN A 605 -5.65 28.65 35.26
CA GLN A 605 -6.53 29.11 36.34
C GLN A 605 -8.00 28.71 36.15
N ILE A 606 -8.38 28.30 34.93
CA ILE A 606 -9.74 27.85 34.63
C ILE A 606 -9.86 26.37 35.01
N GLU A 607 -10.99 26.00 35.62
CA GLU A 607 -11.30 24.61 35.93
C GLU A 607 -11.30 23.75 34.66
N CYS A 608 -10.62 22.59 34.71
CA CYS A 608 -10.65 21.62 33.60
C CYS A 608 -11.99 20.87 33.63
N SER A 609 -13.02 21.49 33.04
CA SER A 609 -14.40 20.97 33.04
C SER A 609 -15.20 21.49 31.85
N HIS A 610 -16.05 20.63 31.28
CA HIS A 610 -17.01 20.95 30.22
C HIS A 610 -18.03 22.05 30.61
N THR A 611 -18.23 22.33 31.90
CA THR A 611 -19.08 23.44 32.35
C THR A 611 -18.33 24.78 32.40
N ALA A 612 -17.04 24.75 32.75
CA ALA A 612 -16.18 25.94 32.83
C ALA A 612 -15.63 26.36 31.47
N SER A 613 -15.33 25.39 30.60
CA SER A 613 -14.87 25.57 29.22
C SER A 613 -15.80 24.84 28.23
N PRO A 614 -17.08 25.27 28.09
CA PRO A 614 -18.06 24.58 27.26
C PRO A 614 -17.76 24.72 25.76
N LEU A 615 -18.10 23.67 25.01
CA LEU A 615 -17.99 23.61 23.55
C LEU A 615 -19.37 23.44 22.91
N ALA A 616 -19.61 24.10 21.77
CA ALA A 616 -20.86 23.99 21.02
C ALA A 616 -20.91 22.78 20.09
N ALA A 617 -19.72 22.36 19.64
CA ALA A 617 -19.42 21.12 18.95
C ALA A 617 -17.89 20.93 18.93
N HIS A 618 -17.41 19.72 18.63
CA HIS A 618 -15.99 19.41 18.43
C HIS A 618 -15.80 18.67 17.09
N PHE A 619 -14.88 19.16 16.27
CA PHE A 619 -14.47 18.51 15.02
C PHE A 619 -12.97 18.24 15.02
N GLU A 620 -12.58 16.98 14.87
CA GLU A 620 -11.18 16.57 14.89
C GLU A 620 -10.77 15.99 13.54
N LEU A 621 -9.77 16.60 12.91
CA LEU A 621 -9.10 16.04 11.74
C LEU A 621 -7.92 15.20 12.22
N HIS A 622 -7.86 13.96 11.76
CA HIS A 622 -6.81 13.03 12.15
C HIS A 622 -6.32 12.19 10.96
N ILE A 623 -5.14 11.59 11.08
CA ILE A 623 -4.76 10.47 10.21
C ILE A 623 -5.56 9.22 10.62
N GLU A 624 -5.81 8.31 9.68
CA GLU A 624 -6.57 7.08 9.96
C GLU A 624 -5.92 6.17 11.02
N GLN A 625 -4.58 6.22 11.12
CA GLN A 625 -3.76 5.27 11.88
C GLN A 625 -3.99 3.80 11.45
N GLY A 626 -4.53 3.58 10.25
CA GLY A 626 -4.93 2.30 9.69
C GLY A 626 -4.89 2.33 8.15
N PRO A 627 -5.03 1.16 7.49
CA PRO A 627 -4.82 1.05 6.04
C PRO A 627 -6.08 1.22 5.19
N ILE A 628 -7.27 1.33 5.78
CA ILE A 628 -8.57 1.13 5.11
C ILE A 628 -8.78 2.14 3.98
N LEU A 629 -8.55 3.44 4.21
CA LEU A 629 -8.74 4.47 3.19
C LEU A 629 -7.72 4.31 2.04
N GLN A 630 -6.47 3.93 2.35
CA GLN A 630 -5.46 3.63 1.31
C GLN A 630 -5.85 2.37 0.49
N GLU A 631 -6.25 1.28 1.15
CA GLU A 631 -6.61 0.02 0.50
C GLU A 631 -7.90 0.12 -0.33
N THR A 632 -8.86 0.91 0.14
CA THR A 632 -10.14 1.16 -0.56
C THR A 632 -10.07 2.30 -1.57
N GLY A 633 -8.95 3.04 -1.63
CA GLY A 633 -8.76 4.16 -2.56
C GLY A 633 -9.67 5.35 -2.29
N ARG A 634 -9.98 5.63 -1.02
CA ARG A 634 -10.77 6.79 -0.58
C ARG A 634 -9.85 7.84 0.02
N SER A 635 -10.22 9.11 -0.10
CA SER A 635 -9.39 10.24 0.35
C SER A 635 -9.87 10.87 1.65
N ILE A 636 -11.13 10.61 2.06
CA ILE A 636 -11.72 11.06 3.33
C ILE A 636 -12.48 9.91 4.00
N GLY A 637 -12.22 9.70 5.29
CA GLY A 637 -13.05 8.90 6.17
C GLY A 637 -13.98 9.79 6.98
N VAL A 638 -15.28 9.56 6.89
CA VAL A 638 -16.28 10.17 7.78
C VAL A 638 -16.41 9.25 8.99
N VAL A 639 -15.73 9.60 10.08
CA VAL A 639 -15.66 8.72 11.26
C VAL A 639 -17.01 8.74 11.96
N GLN A 640 -17.66 7.59 12.09
CA GLN A 640 -18.99 7.43 12.70
C GLN A 640 -18.95 7.37 14.23
N GLY A 641 -17.77 7.17 14.80
CA GLY A 641 -17.54 6.87 16.20
C GLY A 641 -16.24 6.11 16.43
N ALA A 642 -15.92 5.83 17.69
CA ALA A 642 -14.80 4.97 18.08
C ALA A 642 -15.30 3.60 18.54
N GLN A 643 -14.56 2.53 18.24
CA GLN A 643 -14.93 1.19 18.70
C GLN A 643 -14.75 1.05 20.22
N GLY A 644 -15.63 0.28 20.84
CA GLY A 644 -15.50 -0.04 22.26
C GLY A 644 -14.35 -1.02 22.50
N TYR A 645 -13.67 -0.88 23.63
CA TYR A 645 -12.59 -1.78 24.03
C TYR A 645 -12.53 -2.01 25.55
N ARG A 646 -12.03 -3.19 25.93
CA ARG A 646 -11.77 -3.55 27.33
C ARG A 646 -10.40 -4.20 27.45
N TRP A 647 -9.62 -3.71 28.42
CA TRP A 647 -8.28 -4.21 28.72
C TRP A 647 -8.29 -4.95 30.05
N PHE A 648 -7.65 -6.11 30.06
CA PHE A 648 -7.56 -6.99 31.21
C PHE A 648 -6.12 -7.41 31.47
N THR A 649 -5.74 -7.61 32.72
CA THR A 649 -4.52 -8.34 33.11
C THR A 649 -4.94 -9.66 33.73
N PHE A 650 -4.45 -10.76 33.17
CA PHE A 650 -4.61 -12.12 33.66
C PHE A 650 -3.33 -12.58 34.35
N THR A 651 -3.47 -13.22 35.52
CA THR A 651 -2.35 -13.85 36.25
C THR A 651 -2.66 -15.32 36.43
N VAL A 652 -1.84 -16.19 35.81
CA VAL A 652 -2.01 -17.65 35.83
C VAL A 652 -1.01 -18.25 36.80
N LYS A 653 -1.50 -18.99 37.79
CA LYS A 653 -0.72 -19.59 38.88
C LYS A 653 -0.72 -21.10 38.77
N GLY A 654 0.46 -21.69 38.83
CA GLY A 654 0.69 -23.12 38.84
C GLY A 654 1.63 -23.50 39.98
N ARG A 655 2.60 -24.37 39.70
CA ARG A 655 3.60 -24.77 40.68
C ARG A 655 4.94 -25.01 40.02
N ASP A 656 5.96 -24.42 40.62
CA ASP A 656 7.35 -24.69 40.26
C ASP A 656 7.71 -26.16 40.47
N ALA A 657 8.48 -26.68 39.51
CA ALA A 657 8.88 -28.08 39.48
C ALA A 657 10.06 -28.29 38.52
N HIS A 658 10.98 -29.20 38.84
CA HIS A 658 12.10 -29.50 37.96
C HIS A 658 11.62 -30.23 36.69
N THR A 659 11.91 -29.64 35.53
CA THR A 659 11.40 -30.06 34.20
C THR A 659 11.83 -31.46 33.78
N GLY A 660 13.00 -31.94 34.22
CA GLY A 660 13.50 -33.27 33.86
C GLY A 660 12.95 -34.41 34.71
N THR A 661 12.45 -34.13 35.92
CA THR A 661 12.02 -35.15 36.89
C THR A 661 10.51 -35.10 37.19
N THR A 662 9.82 -34.04 36.80
CA THR A 662 8.37 -33.91 37.00
C THR A 662 7.61 -34.42 35.78
N PRO A 663 6.92 -35.58 35.86
CA PRO A 663 6.15 -36.11 34.75
C PRO A 663 4.98 -35.20 34.39
N LEU A 664 4.55 -35.22 33.12
CA LEU A 664 3.49 -34.32 32.61
C LEU A 664 2.20 -34.40 33.46
N SER A 665 1.81 -35.60 33.91
CA SER A 665 0.64 -35.85 34.76
C SER A 665 0.70 -35.19 36.15
N ALA A 666 1.86 -34.70 36.59
CA ALA A 666 2.05 -34.07 37.90
C ALA A 666 2.28 -32.54 37.83
N ARG A 667 2.31 -31.94 36.63
CA ARG A 667 2.60 -30.51 36.44
C ARG A 667 1.40 -29.63 36.68
N GLN A 668 1.70 -28.38 37.05
CA GLN A 668 0.77 -27.25 37.05
C GLN A 668 1.51 -26.14 36.31
N ASP A 669 1.44 -26.13 34.98
CA ASP A 669 2.31 -25.32 34.11
C ASP A 669 1.58 -24.06 33.61
N PRO A 670 1.81 -22.90 34.24
CA PRO A 670 1.06 -21.68 33.93
C PRO A 670 1.48 -21.06 32.60
N LEU A 671 2.71 -21.31 32.13
CA LEU A 671 3.21 -20.83 30.84
C LEU A 671 2.51 -21.57 29.69
N LEU A 672 2.36 -22.89 29.80
CA LEU A 672 1.62 -23.69 28.83
C LEU A 672 0.13 -23.31 28.81
N ALA A 673 -0.49 -23.15 29.98
CA ALA A 673 -1.89 -22.75 30.09
C ALA A 673 -2.14 -21.36 29.51
N ALA A 674 -1.33 -20.35 29.88
CA ALA A 674 -1.45 -19.00 29.33
C ALA A 674 -1.25 -18.95 27.81
N SER A 675 -0.31 -19.75 27.28
CA SER A 675 -0.11 -19.87 25.81
C SER A 675 -1.36 -20.38 25.09
N ARG A 676 -2.07 -21.35 25.69
CA ARG A 676 -3.38 -21.82 25.18
C ARG A 676 -4.48 -20.78 25.33
N MET A 677 -4.52 -20.05 26.43
CA MET A 677 -5.49 -18.97 26.66
C MET A 677 -5.35 -17.86 25.59
N ILE A 678 -4.13 -17.42 25.31
CA ILE A 678 -3.85 -16.40 24.28
C ILE A 678 -4.24 -16.89 22.87
N ALA A 679 -3.97 -18.15 22.54
CA ALA A 679 -4.42 -18.74 21.27
C ALA A 679 -5.96 -18.85 21.20
N ALA A 680 -6.62 -19.20 22.30
CA ALA A 680 -8.07 -19.31 22.37
C ALA A 680 -8.78 -17.95 22.23
N SER A 681 -8.31 -16.90 22.90
CA SER A 681 -8.93 -15.57 22.81
C SER A 681 -8.89 -15.00 21.39
N ASN A 682 -7.80 -15.22 20.65
CA ASN A 682 -7.71 -14.82 19.25
C ASN A 682 -8.73 -15.56 18.36
N ASN A 683 -8.87 -16.88 18.52
CA ASN A 683 -9.87 -17.66 17.79
C ASN A 683 -11.31 -17.22 18.11
N ILE A 684 -11.60 -16.90 19.38
CA ILE A 684 -12.90 -16.39 19.82
C ILE A 684 -13.19 -15.03 19.18
N ALA A 685 -12.22 -14.11 19.17
CA ALA A 685 -12.41 -12.80 18.55
C ALA A 685 -12.70 -12.91 17.05
N GLN A 686 -11.97 -13.76 16.32
CA GLN A 686 -12.21 -14.03 14.90
C GLN A 686 -13.64 -14.52 14.64
N LYS A 687 -14.17 -15.45 15.46
CA LYS A 687 -15.56 -15.94 15.38
C LYS A 687 -16.60 -14.82 15.49
N HIS A 688 -16.31 -13.79 16.29
CA HIS A 688 -17.19 -12.64 16.51
C HIS A 688 -16.91 -11.45 15.58
N ASN A 689 -15.94 -11.53 14.66
CA ASN A 689 -15.39 -10.40 13.89
C ASN A 689 -14.85 -9.25 14.78
N ALA A 690 -14.42 -9.59 15.99
CA ALA A 690 -13.79 -8.70 16.96
C ALA A 690 -12.27 -8.82 16.91
N LEU A 691 -11.58 -7.93 17.61
CA LEU A 691 -10.15 -8.00 17.85
C LEU A 691 -9.90 -8.50 19.28
N ALA A 692 -8.96 -9.43 19.44
CA ALA A 692 -8.38 -9.77 20.75
C ALA A 692 -6.86 -9.92 20.62
N SER A 693 -6.11 -9.17 21.42
CA SER A 693 -4.65 -9.07 21.35
C SER A 693 -3.99 -9.17 22.72
N THR A 694 -2.79 -9.75 22.79
CA THR A 694 -1.94 -9.75 23.98
C THR A 694 -0.66 -8.98 23.69
N GLY A 695 -0.59 -7.73 24.17
CA GLY A 695 0.57 -6.85 24.00
C GLY A 695 1.67 -7.05 25.04
N ILE A 696 1.33 -7.51 26.25
CA ILE A 696 2.27 -7.72 27.35
C ILE A 696 2.18 -9.18 27.82
N PHE A 697 3.33 -9.84 27.93
CA PHE A 697 3.51 -11.15 28.53
C PHE A 697 4.70 -11.11 29.49
N ARG A 698 4.48 -11.45 30.77
CA ARG A 698 5.49 -11.37 31.83
C ARG A 698 5.72 -12.75 32.43
N ILE A 699 6.97 -13.21 32.34
CA ILE A 699 7.48 -14.37 33.08
C ILE A 699 8.32 -13.81 34.24
N PRO A 700 8.17 -14.31 35.48
CA PRO A 700 9.00 -13.93 36.62
C PRO A 700 10.50 -14.08 36.34
N SER A 701 11.32 -13.14 36.82
CA SER A 701 12.77 -13.09 36.54
C SER A 701 13.58 -14.23 37.18
N ASN A 702 12.96 -15.02 38.06
CA ASN A 702 13.52 -16.23 38.66
C ASN A 702 13.17 -17.51 37.88
N ALA A 703 12.44 -17.44 36.76
CA ALA A 703 12.20 -18.59 35.90
C ALA A 703 13.52 -19.09 35.26
N SER A 704 13.67 -20.41 35.12
CA SER A 704 14.87 -21.03 34.54
C SER A 704 14.51 -22.11 33.53
N THR A 705 15.38 -22.36 32.55
CA THR A 705 15.18 -23.36 31.49
C THR A 705 14.85 -24.76 32.00
N ASN A 706 15.33 -25.11 33.21
CA ASN A 706 15.13 -26.40 33.84
C ASN A 706 13.98 -26.44 34.87
N THR A 707 13.21 -25.35 35.06
CA THR A 707 12.13 -25.26 36.05
C THR A 707 10.83 -24.80 35.40
N VAL A 708 9.72 -25.51 35.67
CA VAL A 708 8.36 -25.05 35.33
C VAL A 708 8.08 -23.75 36.10
N ALA A 709 7.51 -22.73 35.46
CA ALA A 709 7.20 -21.48 36.16
C ALA A 709 6.11 -21.68 37.23
N SER A 710 6.19 -20.94 38.34
CA SER A 710 5.13 -20.92 39.36
C SER A 710 3.97 -19.98 39.01
N GLU A 711 4.25 -18.91 38.26
CA GLU A 711 3.27 -17.91 37.83
C GLU A 711 3.69 -17.29 36.48
N VAL A 712 2.73 -16.85 35.67
CA VAL A 712 2.93 -15.89 34.57
C VAL A 712 1.78 -14.89 34.55
N SER A 713 1.98 -13.71 33.96
CA SER A 713 0.87 -12.77 33.70
C SER A 713 0.87 -12.27 32.26
N PHE A 714 -0.32 -11.98 31.72
CA PHE A 714 -0.50 -11.49 30.36
C PHE A 714 -1.69 -10.53 30.26
N THR A 715 -1.63 -9.58 29.33
CA THR A 715 -2.75 -8.67 29.05
C THR A 715 -3.66 -9.20 27.95
N LEU A 716 -4.95 -8.86 27.99
CA LEU A 716 -5.89 -9.07 26.90
C LEU A 716 -6.59 -7.75 26.55
N ASP A 717 -6.46 -7.31 25.30
CA ASP A 717 -7.15 -6.16 24.72
C ASP A 717 -8.24 -6.67 23.77
N ILE A 718 -9.51 -6.50 24.14
CA ILE A 718 -10.67 -6.89 23.32
C ILE A 718 -11.30 -5.63 22.73
N ARG A 719 -11.51 -5.57 21.41
CA ARG A 719 -12.16 -4.42 20.72
C ARG A 719 -13.24 -4.85 19.73
N HIS A 720 -14.35 -4.09 19.68
CA HIS A 720 -15.38 -4.20 18.65
C HIS A 720 -16.28 -2.94 18.61
N PRO A 721 -16.83 -2.53 17.45
CA PRO A 721 -17.78 -1.39 17.35
C PRO A 721 -19.14 -1.54 18.06
N GLN A 722 -19.32 -2.57 18.90
CA GLN A 722 -20.56 -2.85 19.63
C GLN A 722 -20.21 -3.51 20.97
N ASP A 723 -20.58 -2.88 22.09
CA ASP A 723 -20.22 -3.33 23.45
C ASP A 723 -20.74 -4.72 23.78
N GLY A 724 -21.94 -5.08 23.28
CA GLY A 724 -22.50 -6.42 23.45
C GLY A 724 -21.61 -7.53 22.87
N VAL A 725 -20.84 -7.24 21.81
CA VAL A 725 -19.89 -8.19 21.23
C VAL A 725 -18.59 -8.21 22.04
N VAL A 726 -18.11 -7.06 22.53
CA VAL A 726 -16.96 -7.01 23.46
C VAL A 726 -17.24 -7.85 24.70
N HIS A 727 -18.45 -7.74 25.26
CA HIS A 727 -18.91 -8.53 26.41
C HIS A 727 -19.05 -10.02 26.08
N ALA A 728 -19.60 -10.38 24.92
CA ALA A 728 -19.70 -11.78 24.49
C ALA A 728 -18.31 -12.44 24.28
N VAL A 729 -17.36 -11.71 23.68
CA VAL A 729 -15.97 -12.18 23.51
C VAL A 729 -15.28 -12.34 24.86
N GLN A 730 -15.46 -11.39 25.79
CA GLN A 730 -14.95 -11.50 27.15
C GLN A 730 -15.50 -12.74 27.87
N GLU A 731 -16.82 -12.96 27.83
CA GLU A 731 -17.45 -14.09 28.51
C GLU A 731 -16.99 -15.43 27.91
N GLU A 732 -16.96 -15.55 26.59
CA GLU A 732 -16.49 -16.76 25.91
C GLU A 732 -14.99 -17.01 26.17
N CYS A 733 -14.16 -15.95 26.29
CA CYS A 733 -12.77 -16.08 26.72
C CYS A 733 -12.67 -16.62 28.16
N LEU A 734 -13.43 -16.07 29.12
CA LEU A 734 -13.40 -16.52 30.51
C LEU A 734 -13.86 -17.97 30.67
N GLN A 735 -14.87 -18.39 29.90
CA GLN A 735 -15.31 -19.79 29.83
C GLN A 735 -14.20 -20.70 29.25
N ALA A 736 -13.59 -20.31 28.14
CA ALA A 736 -12.49 -21.05 27.52
C ALA A 736 -11.25 -21.14 28.44
N PHE A 737 -10.91 -20.06 29.14
CA PHE A 737 -9.77 -20.01 30.06
C PHE A 737 -10.02 -20.91 31.27
N SER A 738 -11.25 -20.96 31.78
CA SER A 738 -11.67 -21.90 32.83
C SER A 738 -11.53 -23.36 32.38
N ALA A 739 -11.92 -23.67 31.15
CA ALA A 739 -11.74 -25.00 30.58
C ALA A 739 -10.27 -25.36 30.35
N ILE A 740 -9.43 -24.41 29.92
CA ILE A 740 -7.98 -24.59 29.72
C ILE A 740 -7.24 -24.76 31.06
N ALA A 741 -7.64 -24.03 32.10
CA ALA A 741 -7.05 -24.11 33.42
C ALA A 741 -7.21 -25.52 34.06
N ALA A 742 -8.25 -26.25 33.69
CA ALA A 742 -8.48 -27.63 34.10
C ALA A 742 -7.77 -28.70 33.22
N GLN A 743 -7.08 -28.29 32.14
CA GLN A 743 -6.35 -29.20 31.25
C GLN A 743 -4.90 -29.40 31.68
N ASP A 744 -4.35 -30.55 31.26
CA ASP A 744 -2.98 -31.02 31.48
C ASP A 744 -2.56 -31.20 32.96
N GLY A 745 -1.85 -32.29 33.23
CA GLY A 745 -1.25 -32.52 34.55
C GLY A 745 -2.26 -32.49 35.70
N LYS A 746 -2.12 -31.50 36.58
CA LYS A 746 -3.02 -31.18 37.70
C LYS A 746 -3.71 -29.82 37.55
N GLY A 747 -3.74 -29.25 36.34
CA GLY A 747 -4.31 -27.94 36.04
C GLY A 747 -3.56 -26.77 36.67
N VAL A 748 -4.13 -25.57 36.54
CA VAL A 748 -3.65 -24.29 37.07
C VAL A 748 -4.84 -23.48 37.60
N THR A 749 -4.60 -22.37 38.29
CA THR A 749 -5.62 -21.34 38.57
C THR A 749 -5.28 -20.06 37.82
N PHE A 750 -6.26 -19.17 37.66
CA PHE A 750 -6.00 -17.82 37.18
C PHE A 750 -6.92 -16.79 37.86
N ASP A 751 -6.39 -15.60 38.05
CA ASP A 751 -7.10 -14.40 38.49
C ASP A 751 -7.03 -13.35 37.36
N TRP A 752 -7.91 -12.34 37.38
CA TRP A 752 -7.85 -11.24 36.41
C TRP A 752 -8.36 -9.91 36.97
N THR A 753 -7.86 -8.80 36.40
CA THR A 753 -8.33 -7.43 36.64
C THR A 753 -8.87 -6.80 35.36
N LEU A 754 -9.85 -5.92 35.48
CA LEU A 754 -10.26 -5.00 34.42
C LEU A 754 -9.46 -3.72 34.59
N ASP A 755 -8.55 -3.46 33.65
CA ASP A 755 -7.60 -2.35 33.75
C ASP A 755 -8.15 -1.08 33.09
N THR A 756 -8.97 -1.22 32.05
CA THR A 756 -9.70 -0.13 31.38
C THR A 756 -10.96 -0.65 30.70
N ASP A 757 -12.02 0.15 30.75
CA ASP A 757 -13.30 -0.10 30.10
C ASP A 757 -13.69 1.17 29.33
N SER A 758 -13.87 1.05 28.01
CA SER A 758 -14.20 2.15 27.12
C SER A 758 -15.32 1.72 26.17
N PRO A 759 -16.58 2.14 26.42
CA PRO A 759 -17.70 1.81 25.56
C PRO A 759 -17.57 2.39 24.14
N ALA A 760 -18.26 1.78 23.18
CA ALA A 760 -18.32 2.23 21.80
C ALA A 760 -19.06 3.59 21.71
N VAL A 761 -18.36 4.59 21.19
CA VAL A 761 -18.91 5.94 20.98
C VAL A 761 -19.56 6.03 19.62
N LYS A 762 -20.68 6.75 19.54
CA LYS A 762 -21.27 7.22 18.28
C LYS A 762 -21.19 8.74 18.21
N PHE A 763 -20.78 9.26 17.06
CA PHE A 763 -20.66 10.69 16.82
C PHE A 763 -21.98 11.32 16.39
N ASP A 764 -22.07 12.65 16.55
CA ASP A 764 -23.32 13.40 16.37
C ASP A 764 -23.72 13.48 14.90
N GLN A 765 -25.00 13.20 14.63
CA GLN A 765 -25.54 13.11 13.27
C GLN A 765 -25.42 14.42 12.49
N GLY A 766 -25.60 15.59 13.13
CA GLY A 766 -25.47 16.89 12.44
C GLY A 766 -24.02 17.25 12.12
N CYS A 767 -23.08 16.83 12.97
CA CYS A 767 -21.64 16.91 12.71
C CYS A 767 -21.24 15.97 11.56
N LEU A 768 -21.71 14.71 11.58
CA LEU A 768 -21.50 13.74 10.50
C LEU A 768 -22.05 14.24 9.15
N GLU A 769 -23.27 14.77 9.12
CA GLU A 769 -23.88 15.33 7.92
C GLU A 769 -23.09 16.51 7.36
N SER A 770 -22.52 17.35 8.24
CA SER A 770 -21.68 18.48 7.82
C SER A 770 -20.34 18.03 7.20
N ILE A 771 -19.72 16.97 7.73
CA ILE A 771 -18.54 16.35 7.12
C ILE A 771 -18.91 15.65 5.79
N GLN A 772 -20.04 14.95 5.72
CA GLN A 772 -20.52 14.32 4.49
C GLN A 772 -20.83 15.35 3.40
N ALA A 773 -21.43 16.50 3.75
CA ALA A 773 -21.67 17.60 2.81
C ALA A 773 -20.34 18.15 2.27
N ALA A 774 -19.37 18.42 3.14
CA ALA A 774 -18.02 18.85 2.78
C ALA A 774 -17.30 17.83 1.86
N ALA A 775 -17.29 16.55 2.23
CA ALA A 775 -16.63 15.50 1.46
C ALA A 775 -17.30 15.28 0.08
N ASN A 776 -18.64 15.28 0.02
CA ASN A 776 -19.38 15.21 -1.24
C ASN A 776 -19.06 16.39 -2.16
N TYR A 777 -18.94 17.61 -1.61
CA TYR A 777 -18.60 18.81 -2.39
C TYR A 777 -17.15 18.77 -2.90
N LEU A 778 -16.20 18.35 -2.08
CA LEU A 778 -14.77 18.41 -2.41
C LEU A 778 -14.27 17.27 -3.30
N VAL A 779 -14.74 16.04 -3.09
CA VAL A 779 -14.23 14.83 -3.78
C VAL A 779 -15.31 13.97 -4.43
N GLY A 780 -16.59 14.23 -4.15
CA GLY A 780 -17.72 13.45 -4.65
C GLY A 780 -18.01 12.19 -3.82
N PRO A 781 -19.21 11.59 -3.99
CA PRO A 781 -19.68 10.47 -3.17
C PRO A 781 -18.81 9.20 -3.28
N ASP A 782 -18.06 9.06 -4.38
CA ASP A 782 -17.19 7.90 -4.63
C ASP A 782 -15.75 8.08 -4.10
N GLN A 783 -15.44 9.13 -3.35
CA GLN A 783 -14.08 9.37 -2.83
C GLN A 783 -14.00 9.56 -1.31
N TRP A 784 -15.12 9.43 -0.61
CA TRP A 784 -15.16 9.29 0.85
C TRP A 784 -15.88 8.00 1.25
N MET A 785 -15.75 7.60 2.52
CA MET A 785 -16.54 6.50 3.09
C MET A 785 -16.80 6.71 4.58
N ASN A 786 -17.87 6.09 5.10
CA ASN A 786 -18.05 5.92 6.55
C ASN A 786 -16.97 4.95 7.09
N ILE A 787 -16.39 5.28 8.24
CA ILE A 787 -15.38 4.47 8.93
C ILE A 787 -15.60 4.55 10.45
N SER A 788 -15.09 3.60 11.23
CA SER A 788 -15.03 3.71 12.70
C SER A 788 -13.57 3.84 13.12
N SER A 789 -13.26 4.69 14.10
CA SER A 789 -11.91 4.75 14.65
C SER A 789 -11.57 3.44 15.38
N GLY A 790 -10.39 2.90 15.10
CA GLY A 790 -9.82 1.78 15.83
C GLY A 790 -9.15 2.16 17.15
N ALA A 791 -8.82 3.45 17.30
CA ALA A 791 -8.12 4.06 18.42
C ALA A 791 -9.03 5.00 19.23
N GLY A 792 -8.61 5.32 20.46
CA GLY A 792 -9.12 6.47 21.20
C GLY A 792 -8.56 7.77 20.64
N HIS A 793 -9.29 8.86 20.86
CA HIS A 793 -8.94 10.25 20.54
C HIS A 793 -9.67 11.13 21.54
N ASP A 794 -9.26 12.38 21.74
CA ASP A 794 -9.96 13.31 22.65
C ASP A 794 -11.45 13.47 22.31
N SER A 795 -11.82 13.34 21.03
CA SER A 795 -13.22 13.31 20.58
C SER A 795 -14.10 12.26 21.26
N VAL A 796 -13.54 11.17 21.79
CA VAL A 796 -14.26 10.17 22.59
C VAL A 796 -14.86 10.82 23.85
N TYR A 797 -14.09 11.67 24.52
CA TYR A 797 -14.54 12.34 25.74
C TYR A 797 -15.35 13.61 25.44
N THR A 798 -15.08 14.33 24.35
CA THR A 798 -15.92 15.50 23.98
C THR A 798 -17.34 15.10 23.58
N SER A 799 -17.52 13.91 22.98
CA SER A 799 -18.84 13.42 22.55
C SER A 799 -19.81 13.15 23.70
N HIS A 800 -19.32 13.02 24.94
CA HIS A 800 -20.17 12.88 26.13
C HIS A 800 -20.94 14.16 26.45
N HIS A 801 -20.44 15.33 26.05
CA HIS A 801 -20.95 16.65 26.49
C HIS A 801 -21.25 17.63 25.36
N CYS A 802 -20.78 17.39 24.14
CA CYS A 802 -21.10 18.23 22.99
C CYS A 802 -21.16 17.42 21.67
N PRO A 803 -21.95 17.89 20.67
CA PRO A 803 -21.94 17.33 19.32
C PRO A 803 -20.51 17.18 18.78
N THR A 804 -20.09 15.96 18.47
CA THR A 804 -18.71 15.68 18.09
C THR A 804 -18.67 14.78 16.86
N ALA A 805 -17.73 15.00 15.94
CA ALA A 805 -17.38 14.04 14.88
C ALA A 805 -15.91 14.19 14.44
N MET A 806 -15.37 13.18 13.75
CA MET A 806 -14.00 13.22 13.24
C MET A 806 -13.91 13.02 11.72
N ILE A 807 -12.83 13.54 11.15
CA ILE A 807 -12.44 13.41 9.74
C ILE A 807 -11.13 12.63 9.70
N PHE A 808 -11.09 11.52 8.96
CA PHE A 808 -9.85 10.76 8.73
C PHE A 808 -9.29 11.02 7.34
N VAL A 809 -7.95 11.07 7.25
CA VAL A 809 -7.20 11.05 5.99
C VAL A 809 -6.24 9.85 5.92
N PRO A 810 -5.91 9.32 4.72
CA PRO A 810 -5.09 8.12 4.60
C PRO A 810 -3.64 8.34 5.05
N CYS A 811 -3.13 7.46 5.93
CA CYS A 811 -1.70 7.35 6.22
C CYS A 811 -1.07 6.18 5.45
N ARG A 812 0.21 6.34 5.08
CA ARG A 812 0.93 5.39 4.23
C ARG A 812 1.09 4.03 4.89
N ASP A 813 0.59 3.01 4.21
CA ASP A 813 0.62 1.60 4.59
C ASP A 813 0.00 1.33 5.98
N GLY A 814 -0.90 2.22 6.42
CA GLY A 814 -1.56 2.17 7.74
C GLY A 814 -0.64 2.38 8.94
N VAL A 815 0.57 2.92 8.73
CA VAL A 815 1.56 3.09 9.80
C VAL A 815 1.28 4.34 10.63
N SER A 816 1.15 4.16 11.95
CA SER A 816 1.13 5.20 13.00
C SER A 816 2.00 4.80 14.19
N HIS A 817 2.18 5.69 15.18
CA HIS A 817 3.01 5.46 16.38
C HIS A 817 4.44 4.99 16.02
N HIS A 818 4.94 5.38 14.84
CA HIS A 818 6.21 4.91 14.29
C HIS A 818 6.88 6.02 13.49
N PRO A 819 8.22 6.16 13.50
CA PRO A 819 8.92 7.29 12.88
C PRO A 819 8.75 7.44 11.37
N THR A 820 8.22 6.43 10.68
CA THR A 820 8.03 6.41 9.22
C THR A 820 6.58 6.64 8.78
N GLU A 821 5.68 6.92 9.73
CA GLU A 821 4.32 7.43 9.49
C GLU A 821 4.36 8.56 8.47
N TYR A 822 3.40 8.57 7.55
CA TYR A 822 3.39 9.53 6.46
C TYR A 822 1.98 9.78 5.96
N CYS A 823 1.51 11.02 6.09
CA CYS A 823 0.39 11.55 5.32
C CYS A 823 0.96 12.38 4.15
N SER A 824 0.31 12.35 2.99
CA SER A 824 0.77 13.14 1.83
C SER A 824 0.37 14.62 1.97
N PRO A 825 1.11 15.56 1.36
CA PRO A 825 0.71 16.97 1.33
C PRO A 825 -0.71 17.17 0.81
N GLU A 826 -1.10 16.39 -0.20
CA GLU A 826 -2.43 16.43 -0.81
C GLU A 826 -3.51 15.96 0.16
N HIS A 827 -3.27 14.90 0.94
CA HIS A 827 -4.21 14.40 1.95
C HIS A 827 -4.30 15.34 3.16
N CYS A 828 -3.18 15.88 3.67
CA CYS A 828 -3.18 16.90 4.72
C CYS A 828 -4.01 18.13 4.30
N ALA A 829 -3.77 18.64 3.09
CA ALA A 829 -4.50 19.78 2.53
C ALA A 829 -6.00 19.48 2.32
N LEU A 830 -6.34 18.29 1.82
CA LEU A 830 -7.72 17.88 1.62
C LEU A 830 -8.48 17.71 2.95
N GLY A 831 -7.83 17.12 3.97
CA GLY A 831 -8.38 17.01 5.32
C GLY A 831 -8.68 18.38 5.93
N ALA A 832 -7.74 19.32 5.84
CA ALA A 832 -7.92 20.69 6.33
C ALA A 832 -9.01 21.46 5.56
N GLN A 833 -9.12 21.27 4.25
CA GLN A 833 -10.22 21.84 3.47
C GLN A 833 -11.57 21.20 3.84
N THR A 834 -11.61 19.91 4.12
CA THR A 834 -12.84 19.22 4.57
C THR A 834 -13.28 19.73 5.94
N LEU A 835 -12.32 19.96 6.86
CA LEU A 835 -12.56 20.61 8.15
C LEU A 835 -13.14 22.02 7.99
N LEU A 836 -12.55 22.85 7.11
CA LEU A 836 -13.05 24.20 6.80
C LEU A 836 -14.52 24.17 6.34
N GLU A 837 -14.83 23.35 5.34
CA GLU A 837 -16.17 23.25 4.77
C GLU A 837 -17.18 22.68 5.77
N ALA A 838 -16.80 21.68 6.57
CA ALA A 838 -17.67 21.09 7.59
C ALA A 838 -18.03 22.10 8.69
N ILE A 839 -17.05 22.91 9.15
CA ILE A 839 -17.27 23.97 10.15
C ILE A 839 -18.19 25.07 9.61
N VAL A 840 -17.99 25.52 8.36
CA VAL A 840 -18.85 26.52 7.73
C VAL A 840 -20.27 25.98 7.52
N HIS A 841 -20.42 24.73 7.09
CA HIS A 841 -21.72 24.07 6.93
C HIS A 841 -22.45 23.93 8.27
N TYR A 842 -21.75 23.50 9.33
CA TYR A 842 -22.33 23.33 10.66
C TYR A 842 -22.76 24.68 11.28
N ASP A 843 -21.94 25.72 11.18
CA ASP A 843 -22.29 27.09 11.61
C ASP A 843 -23.54 27.62 10.90
N GLN A 844 -23.64 27.45 9.57
CA GLN A 844 -24.81 27.87 8.79
C GLN A 844 -26.06 27.07 9.16
N THR A 845 -25.94 25.75 9.29
CA THR A 845 -27.04 24.85 9.66
C THR A 845 -27.55 25.18 11.07
N LYS A 846 -26.65 25.52 12.00
CA LYS A 846 -27.00 25.94 13.36
C LYS A 846 -27.81 27.23 13.39
N VAL A 847 -27.53 28.19 12.50
CA VAL A 847 -28.35 29.40 12.34
C VAL A 847 -29.71 29.11 11.72
N GLN A 848 -29.82 28.14 10.80
CA GLN A 848 -31.11 27.77 10.19
C GLN A 848 -32.04 27.03 11.16
N ASN A 849 -31.48 26.38 12.18
CA ASN A 849 -32.20 25.60 13.19
C ASN A 849 -32.49 26.39 14.50
N ALA A 850 -32.05 27.65 14.58
CA ALA A 850 -32.21 28.53 15.74
C ALA A 850 -33.30 29.61 15.52
#